data_AF-A0A7C3F3U5-F1
#
_entry.id   AF-A0A7C3F3U5-F1
#
_cell.length_a   1.000
_cell.length_b   1.000
_cell.length_c   1.000
_cell.angle_alpha   90.00
_cell.angle_beta   90.00
_cell.angle_gamma   90.00
#
_symmetry.space_group_name_H-M   'P 1'
#
loop_
_entity.id
_entity.type
_entity.pdbx_description
1 polymer ?
#
loop_
_entity_poly.entity_id
_entity_poly.type
_entity_poly.pdbx_seq_one_letter_code
_entity_poly.pdbx_strand_id
1 'polypeptide(L)'
;MSIRGLFLGCLALSPLAVQAEEGTLVLNEQCYWRRYYQFGTSRISPAALRADRGKWLQGRLAERVKRDTERALQAKGMDPAKADWRDHAVVGMGADGHRSNDPVPTPPPPDGWMAADFDDSGWVRDRGFFQGGPTPGVSSINLGQYDESVDLRLLAACYRARFALAEPEALTLQLAYSGGVRVFLNGREVARGHLPAGELAPDTPGEDYPPEAYAPKGAALAQRSLGPIALPSAAVRKGVNVLAVEIRASCFHPAVLANPIQPNWGGPQRPWPHGRLIRVELHSATSSARPIGSRPRGVQVWAEDVHHRTLSTDFLPPGEEPGSVRFVAVGNGTFSAQIAIGTERPLADIRARVSDLVASGGARLPATATRASHMAPFPASEWSLRSLGDERGLGASFPDAARLASFARMEGDGPWLYDQLIPDPAAFLPPDAARPIWLSLRVPPGTAPGTYRGTIEVTAKGMEPAILPVEAEVIPWRLPDPWDFKTFVACMQNPYGVAKQYGVKLWSDEHFKLLDASFRQLGRIGNAWLNVPVIARTEFGNRADSMIRWRRRGSQWAFDYAILDRYLDLAVKHGGPPRVVQFVVMQGMRSQVNPDAPAQVSVLDEATGVAELLPVDRPMWEAFAPSLVAHMKARSLDRAMYWGAPLEAEADPQLKDVLAAVAPSVFWTAYGHEIMYNAKYCLNDRFYQVITDIRYQGGWRNFRDDQGWRSPCIHLASPRVGGTSFALHTTSHPFAYRVMVDRALAMGRNGFAWVGADEWAGIHFEAMEPPRWITGVPVLFLLWPGEAGAQSGARFETLLEGIQEAEARIGIEQAIEAGRVPAPLAARLRKTLADHFDATTFFVGNSIIHSMEQYHCGWQNRSRRLFLAAAEAAGVRGQ
;
A
#
# COMPACT_ATOMS: atom_id res chain seq x y z
N MET A 1 -14.90 50.23 16.64
CA MET A 1 -14.67 50.59 15.23
C MET A 1 -14.60 49.30 14.43
N SER A 2 -15.53 49.14 13.49
CA SER A 2 -15.74 47.95 12.65
C SER A 2 -14.81 47.97 11.44
N ILE A 3 -14.14 46.85 11.14
CA ILE A 3 -13.61 46.57 9.80
C ILE A 3 -14.03 45.15 9.42
N ARG A 4 -15.18 45.07 8.74
CA ARG A 4 -15.55 44.00 7.81
C ARG A 4 -14.94 44.34 6.45
N GLY A 5 -14.43 43.32 5.74
CA GLY A 5 -14.30 43.36 4.29
C GLY A 5 -12.93 42.95 3.76
N LEU A 6 -12.78 41.66 3.43
CA LEU A 6 -12.07 41.18 2.23
C LEU A 6 -12.11 39.64 2.22
N PHE A 7 -13.27 39.11 1.82
CA PHE A 7 -13.43 37.78 1.25
C PHE A 7 -14.31 37.95 0.02
N LEU A 8 -13.74 37.80 -1.17
CA LEU A 8 -14.34 37.16 -2.36
C LEU A 8 -13.43 37.45 -3.57
N GLY A 9 -12.85 36.39 -4.11
CA GLY A 9 -12.05 36.42 -5.33
C GLY A 9 -11.92 35.01 -5.93
N CYS A 10 -13.01 34.24 -5.91
CA CYS A 10 -13.11 33.04 -6.74
C CYS A 10 -13.26 33.51 -8.19
N LEU A 11 -12.19 33.41 -8.97
CA LEU A 11 -12.26 33.47 -10.42
C LEU A 11 -13.00 32.21 -10.90
N ALA A 12 -14.31 32.35 -11.04
CA ALA A 12 -15.12 31.43 -11.82
C ALA A 12 -14.62 31.50 -13.27
N LEU A 13 -13.98 30.42 -13.74
CA LEU A 13 -13.84 30.17 -15.17
C LEU A 13 -15.26 29.96 -15.70
N SER A 14 -15.71 30.90 -16.54
CA SER A 14 -17.01 30.85 -17.20
C SER A 14 -17.20 29.51 -17.91
N PRO A 15 -18.31 28.79 -17.68
CA PRO A 15 -18.67 27.68 -18.53
C PRO A 15 -18.97 28.27 -19.92
N LEU A 16 -18.33 27.72 -20.96
CA LEU A 16 -18.83 27.85 -22.32
C LEU A 16 -20.22 27.23 -22.34
N ALA A 17 -21.24 28.07 -22.18
CA ALA A 17 -22.64 27.71 -22.34
C ALA A 17 -22.88 27.48 -23.84
N VAL A 18 -22.62 26.25 -24.28
CA VAL A 18 -23.31 25.68 -25.43
C VAL A 18 -24.68 25.29 -24.92
N GLN A 19 -25.72 25.99 -25.38
CA GLN A 19 -27.11 25.56 -25.20
C GLN A 19 -27.27 24.21 -25.92
N ALA A 20 -27.27 23.11 -25.15
CA ALA A 20 -27.65 21.79 -25.63
C ALA A 20 -29.14 21.60 -25.37
N GLU A 21 -29.90 21.25 -26.41
CA GLU A 21 -31.29 20.80 -26.29
C GLU A 21 -31.40 19.56 -25.37
N GLU A 22 -32.54 19.48 -24.69
CA GLU A 22 -32.86 18.60 -23.54
C GLU A 22 -32.64 17.09 -23.82
N GLY A 23 -31.65 16.50 -23.14
CA GLY A 23 -31.46 15.05 -23.03
C GLY A 23 -31.18 14.66 -21.57
N THR A 24 -31.58 13.45 -21.16
CA THR A 24 -31.32 12.93 -19.79
C THR A 24 -29.94 12.30 -19.73
N LEU A 25 -29.09 12.76 -18.81
CA LEU A 25 -27.76 12.19 -18.62
C LEU A 25 -27.88 10.72 -18.13
N VAL A 26 -27.25 9.79 -18.84
CA VAL A 26 -27.25 8.33 -18.60
C VAL A 26 -25.95 7.84 -17.97
N LEU A 27 -24.80 8.33 -18.44
CA LEU A 27 -23.48 8.04 -17.87
C LEU A 27 -22.61 9.29 -17.83
N ASN A 28 -21.81 9.42 -16.78
CA ASN A 28 -20.70 10.36 -16.70
C ASN A 28 -19.55 9.81 -15.84
N GLU A 29 -18.55 10.64 -15.53
CA GLU A 29 -17.45 10.26 -14.62
C GLU A 29 -17.90 9.92 -13.20
N GLN A 30 -19.08 10.36 -12.74
CA GLN A 30 -19.61 10.05 -11.41
C GLN A 30 -20.24 8.66 -11.32
N CYS A 31 -20.44 7.98 -12.46
CA CYS A 31 -20.79 6.56 -12.52
C CYS A 31 -19.60 5.67 -12.17
N TYR A 32 -19.87 4.39 -11.88
CA TYR A 32 -18.81 3.40 -11.74
C TYR A 32 -18.25 2.99 -13.09
N TRP A 33 -16.92 2.97 -13.14
CA TRP A 33 -16.14 2.52 -14.28
C TRP A 33 -15.18 1.42 -13.83
N ARG A 34 -15.09 0.35 -14.64
CA ARG A 34 -14.01 -0.63 -14.58
C ARG A 34 -12.83 -0.10 -15.37
N ARG A 35 -11.63 -0.16 -14.79
CA ARG A 35 -10.42 0.49 -15.32
C ARG A 35 -9.28 -0.52 -15.50
N TYR A 36 -8.63 -0.46 -16.65
CA TYR A 36 -7.39 -1.17 -16.93
C TYR A 36 -6.41 -0.21 -17.59
N TYR A 37 -5.20 -0.15 -17.05
CA TYR A 37 -4.17 0.75 -17.53
C TYR A 37 -2.99 -0.05 -18.05
N GLN A 38 -2.50 0.34 -19.20
CA GLN A 38 -1.30 -0.19 -19.81
C GLN A 38 -0.16 0.81 -19.66
N PHE A 39 0.83 0.48 -18.84
CA PHE A 39 2.08 1.22 -18.74
C PHE A 39 3.18 0.60 -19.59
N GLY A 40 4.13 1.42 -20.01
CA GLY A 40 5.33 0.97 -20.70
C GLY A 40 6.31 2.10 -20.83
N THR A 41 7.12 2.09 -21.89
CA THR A 41 8.12 3.13 -22.09
C THR A 41 7.52 4.34 -22.80
N SER A 42 7.73 5.53 -22.21
CA SER A 42 7.36 6.81 -22.82
C SER A 42 8.05 7.00 -24.16
N ARG A 43 7.28 7.45 -25.17
CA ARG A 43 7.75 7.64 -26.55
C ARG A 43 7.89 9.11 -26.89
N ILE A 44 8.89 9.45 -27.69
CA ILE A 44 9.09 10.81 -28.23
C ILE A 44 8.61 10.81 -29.68
N SER A 45 7.90 11.87 -30.08
CA SER A 45 7.44 12.05 -31.45
C SER A 45 8.64 12.07 -32.42
N PRO A 46 8.73 11.14 -33.39
CA PRO A 46 9.79 11.15 -34.39
C PRO A 46 9.78 12.42 -35.24
N ALA A 47 8.58 12.89 -35.59
CA ALA A 47 8.40 14.11 -36.37
C ALA A 47 8.91 15.34 -35.61
N ALA A 48 8.52 15.50 -34.34
CA ALA A 48 8.99 16.59 -33.51
C ALA A 48 10.50 16.51 -33.24
N LEU A 49 11.03 15.30 -33.05
CA LEU A 49 12.46 15.08 -32.83
C LEU A 49 13.31 15.45 -34.05
N ARG A 50 12.83 15.14 -35.27
CA ARG A 50 13.48 15.57 -36.52
C ARG A 50 13.36 17.10 -36.72
N ALA A 51 12.24 17.68 -36.33
CA ALA A 51 12.00 19.12 -36.42
C ALA A 51 12.77 19.95 -35.36
N ASP A 52 13.16 19.34 -34.23
CA ASP A 52 13.84 19.99 -33.11
C ASP A 52 15.11 20.74 -33.54
N ARG A 53 15.85 20.20 -34.53
CA ARG A 53 17.18 20.69 -34.94
C ARG A 53 18.13 20.89 -33.75
N GLY A 54 17.95 20.07 -32.71
CA GLY A 54 18.66 20.15 -31.45
C GLY A 54 18.18 21.26 -30.52
N LYS A 55 17.09 21.98 -30.73
CA LYS A 55 16.66 23.05 -29.81
C LYS A 55 16.46 22.56 -28.36
N TRP A 56 15.88 21.37 -28.19
CA TRP A 56 15.51 20.81 -26.90
C TRP A 56 16.38 19.60 -26.51
N LEU A 57 16.73 18.74 -27.47
CA LEU A 57 17.48 17.51 -27.19
C LEU A 57 18.95 17.65 -27.60
N GLN A 58 19.82 18.07 -26.68
CA GLN A 58 21.27 18.22 -26.90
C GLN A 58 22.14 17.52 -25.84
N GLY A 59 23.43 17.37 -26.15
CA GLY A 59 24.46 16.92 -25.21
C GLY A 59 24.13 15.59 -24.51
N ARG A 60 24.40 15.52 -23.21
CA ARG A 60 24.19 14.31 -22.38
C ARG A 60 22.76 13.78 -22.41
N LEU A 61 21.76 14.66 -22.61
CA LEU A 61 20.36 14.24 -22.68
C LEU A 61 20.08 13.49 -23.99
N ALA A 62 20.59 13.98 -25.13
CA ALA A 62 20.45 13.30 -26.42
C ALA A 62 21.17 11.95 -26.42
N GLU A 63 22.37 11.87 -25.83
CA GLU A 63 23.12 10.62 -25.68
C GLU A 63 22.36 9.60 -24.82
N ARG A 64 21.74 10.06 -23.71
CA ARG A 64 20.89 9.21 -22.87
C ARG A 64 19.71 8.63 -23.66
N VAL A 65 18.91 9.49 -24.31
CA VAL A 65 17.73 9.05 -25.06
C VAL A 65 18.11 8.08 -26.17
N LYS A 66 19.19 8.37 -26.91
CA LYS A 66 19.71 7.47 -27.95
C LYS A 66 20.07 6.10 -27.34
N ARG A 67 20.86 6.07 -26.28
CA ARG A 67 21.28 4.83 -25.62
C ARG A 67 20.09 4.03 -25.10
N ASP A 68 19.12 4.69 -24.46
CA ASP A 68 17.94 4.02 -23.90
C ASP A 68 17.07 3.45 -25.04
N THR A 69 17.01 4.15 -26.18
CA THR A 69 16.33 3.69 -27.40
C THR A 69 17.03 2.49 -28.03
N GLU A 70 18.35 2.53 -28.17
CA GLU A 70 19.13 1.42 -28.71
C GLU A 70 18.97 0.16 -27.83
N ARG A 71 18.94 0.32 -26.51
CA ARG A 71 18.63 -0.78 -25.57
C ARG A 71 17.21 -1.33 -25.78
N ALA A 72 16.22 -0.46 -25.95
CA ALA A 72 14.84 -0.89 -26.20
C ALA A 72 14.69 -1.63 -27.53
N LEU A 73 15.41 -1.22 -28.58
CA LEU A 73 15.45 -1.91 -29.87
C LEU A 73 16.10 -3.29 -29.77
N GLN A 74 17.24 -3.39 -29.07
CA GLN A 74 17.90 -4.68 -28.83
C GLN A 74 16.99 -5.65 -28.06
N ALA A 75 16.25 -5.15 -27.06
CA ALA A 75 15.29 -5.95 -26.31
C ALA A 75 14.15 -6.50 -27.20
N LYS A 76 13.84 -5.82 -28.32
CA LYS A 76 12.89 -6.27 -29.35
C LYS A 76 13.54 -7.15 -30.43
N GLY A 77 14.82 -7.52 -30.29
CA GLY A 77 15.55 -8.31 -31.28
C GLY A 77 15.92 -7.53 -32.55
N MET A 78 15.84 -6.19 -32.51
CA MET A 78 16.21 -5.32 -33.62
C MET A 78 17.66 -4.86 -33.49
N ASP A 79 18.38 -4.80 -34.61
CA ASP A 79 19.74 -4.26 -34.68
C ASP A 79 19.70 -2.72 -34.70
N PRO A 80 20.15 -2.02 -33.64
CA PRO A 80 20.10 -0.56 -33.60
C PRO A 80 21.00 0.10 -34.64
N ALA A 81 22.00 -0.62 -35.18
CA ALA A 81 22.85 -0.09 -36.24
C ALA A 81 22.10 0.04 -37.58
N LYS A 82 20.96 -0.65 -37.73
CA LYS A 82 20.13 -0.69 -38.94
C LYS A 82 18.87 0.17 -38.86
N ALA A 83 18.63 0.82 -37.72
CA ALA A 83 17.46 1.68 -37.50
C ALA A 83 17.91 3.10 -37.12
N ASP A 84 17.26 4.13 -37.64
CA ASP A 84 17.45 5.48 -37.10
C ASP A 84 16.76 5.53 -35.73
N TRP A 85 17.55 5.63 -34.66
CA TRP A 85 17.03 5.67 -33.29
C TRP A 85 15.99 6.77 -33.09
N ARG A 86 16.00 7.83 -33.90
CA ARG A 86 15.00 8.92 -33.84
C ARG A 86 13.58 8.45 -34.17
N ASP A 87 13.43 7.39 -34.95
CA ASP A 87 12.13 6.81 -35.29
C ASP A 87 11.55 5.93 -34.18
N HIS A 88 12.39 5.61 -33.20
CA HIS A 88 12.05 4.72 -32.08
C HIS A 88 12.31 5.38 -30.73
N ALA A 89 12.47 6.71 -30.72
CA ALA A 89 13.00 7.43 -29.56
C ALA A 89 12.10 7.26 -28.33
N VAL A 90 12.71 6.80 -27.24
CA VAL A 90 12.03 6.53 -25.96
C VAL A 90 12.80 7.13 -24.79
N VAL A 91 12.11 7.32 -23.67
CA VAL A 91 12.69 7.86 -22.43
C VAL A 91 12.46 6.90 -21.28
N GLY A 92 13.55 6.38 -20.71
CA GLY A 92 13.55 5.81 -19.37
C GLY A 92 13.69 6.94 -18.33
N MET A 93 12.80 7.00 -17.34
CA MET A 93 12.89 7.97 -16.25
C MET A 93 13.80 7.51 -15.09
N GLY A 94 14.52 6.40 -15.23
CA GLY A 94 15.52 5.98 -14.24
C GLY A 94 16.57 7.07 -14.04
N ALA A 95 16.44 7.85 -12.96
CA ALA A 95 17.25 9.03 -12.73
C ALA A 95 18.75 8.71 -12.55
N ASP A 96 19.12 7.47 -12.20
CA ASP A 96 20.42 7.23 -11.58
C ASP A 96 21.16 5.98 -12.12
N GLY A 97 20.71 5.37 -13.23
CA GLY A 97 21.37 4.19 -13.80
C GLY A 97 21.26 2.90 -12.98
N HIS A 98 20.50 2.90 -11.89
CA HIS A 98 20.17 1.70 -11.12
C HIS A 98 19.00 0.93 -11.75
N ARG A 99 19.17 -0.40 -11.91
CA ARG A 99 18.13 -1.35 -12.39
C ARG A 99 16.80 -1.24 -11.63
N SER A 100 16.82 -0.74 -10.39
CA SER A 100 15.70 -0.68 -9.45
C SER A 100 14.61 0.36 -9.77
N ASN A 101 14.84 1.27 -10.73
CA ASN A 101 13.99 2.45 -10.93
C ASN A 101 13.27 2.48 -12.30
N ASP A 102 13.43 1.45 -13.13
CA ASP A 102 12.75 1.35 -14.41
C ASP A 102 11.52 0.41 -14.30
N PRO A 103 10.30 0.96 -14.16
CA PRO A 103 9.08 0.16 -14.16
C PRO A 103 8.96 -0.69 -15.42
N VAL A 104 8.57 -1.95 -15.22
CA VAL A 104 8.33 -2.91 -16.30
C VAL A 104 6.98 -2.62 -16.96
N PRO A 105 6.87 -2.70 -18.31
CA PRO A 105 5.60 -2.54 -18.99
C PRO A 105 4.55 -3.52 -18.48
N THR A 106 3.34 -3.05 -18.26
CA THR A 106 2.21 -3.94 -17.97
C THR A 106 1.74 -4.60 -19.26
N PRO A 107 1.10 -5.79 -19.18
CA PRO A 107 0.56 -6.44 -20.36
C PRO A 107 -0.52 -5.58 -21.04
N PRO A 108 -0.75 -5.78 -22.36
CA PRO A 108 -1.91 -5.17 -23.03
C PRO A 108 -3.22 -5.64 -22.38
N PRO A 109 -4.33 -4.89 -22.54
CA PRO A 109 -5.64 -5.36 -22.11
C PRO A 109 -5.99 -6.68 -22.80
N PRO A 110 -6.72 -7.60 -22.12
CA PRO A 110 -7.15 -8.87 -22.72
C PRO A 110 -7.92 -8.69 -24.03
N ASP A 111 -7.80 -9.64 -24.94
CA ASP A 111 -8.56 -9.64 -26.19
C ASP A 111 -10.07 -9.61 -25.92
N GLY A 112 -10.81 -8.89 -26.76
CA GLY A 112 -12.26 -8.80 -26.64
C GLY A 112 -12.76 -7.99 -25.44
N TRP A 113 -11.88 -7.30 -24.70
CA TRP A 113 -12.27 -6.54 -23.50
C TRP A 113 -13.37 -5.50 -23.72
N MET A 114 -13.66 -5.08 -24.95
CA MET A 114 -14.75 -4.13 -25.27
C MET A 114 -16.12 -4.80 -25.38
N ALA A 115 -16.18 -6.13 -25.42
CA ALA A 115 -17.41 -6.90 -25.60
C ALA A 115 -18.36 -6.77 -24.40
N ALA A 116 -19.66 -6.93 -24.63
CA ALA A 116 -20.67 -6.76 -23.60
C ALA A 116 -20.57 -7.83 -22.48
N ASP A 117 -20.15 -9.04 -22.84
CA ASP A 117 -20.04 -10.23 -21.99
C ASP A 117 -18.64 -10.46 -21.39
N PHE A 118 -17.69 -9.55 -21.67
CA PHE A 118 -16.36 -9.64 -21.07
C PHE A 118 -16.40 -9.54 -19.54
N ASP A 119 -15.75 -10.48 -18.87
CA ASP A 119 -15.57 -10.51 -17.43
C ASP A 119 -14.48 -9.53 -16.99
N ASP A 120 -14.91 -8.35 -16.56
CA ASP A 120 -14.08 -7.29 -16.00
C ASP A 120 -14.10 -7.27 -14.46
N SER A 121 -14.56 -8.34 -13.81
CA SER A 121 -14.63 -8.41 -12.33
C SER A 121 -13.28 -8.21 -11.66
N GLY A 122 -12.19 -8.62 -12.32
CA GLY A 122 -10.81 -8.43 -11.88
C GLY A 122 -10.20 -7.06 -12.21
N TRP A 123 -10.95 -6.13 -12.81
CA TRP A 123 -10.53 -4.76 -13.06
C TRP A 123 -10.96 -3.85 -11.92
N VAL A 124 -10.16 -2.82 -11.62
CA VAL A 124 -10.51 -1.85 -10.57
C VAL A 124 -11.83 -1.17 -10.90
N ARG A 125 -12.75 -1.13 -9.92
CA ARG A 125 -14.05 -0.48 -10.01
C ARG A 125 -14.06 0.78 -9.17
N ASP A 126 -14.28 1.93 -9.80
CA ASP A 126 -14.29 3.21 -9.08
C ASP A 126 -15.14 4.26 -9.81
N ARG A 127 -15.48 5.36 -9.13
CA ARG A 127 -16.24 6.49 -9.67
C ARG A 127 -15.57 7.82 -9.35
N GLY A 128 -15.95 8.86 -10.08
CA GLY A 128 -15.32 10.17 -10.03
C GLY A 128 -14.26 10.33 -11.10
N PHE A 129 -13.44 11.37 -10.96
CA PHE A 129 -12.49 11.78 -11.99
C PHE A 129 -11.57 10.65 -12.45
N PHE A 130 -11.35 10.60 -13.75
CA PHE A 130 -10.36 9.72 -14.36
C PHE A 130 -8.96 10.34 -14.18
N GLN A 131 -8.01 9.52 -13.70
CA GLN A 131 -6.58 9.83 -13.53
C GLN A 131 -6.31 11.22 -12.91
N GLY A 132 -6.28 11.33 -11.58
CA GLY A 132 -5.85 12.56 -10.90
C GLY A 132 -6.88 13.71 -10.94
N GLY A 133 -8.08 13.46 -10.39
CA GLY A 133 -9.07 14.52 -10.18
C GLY A 133 -8.70 15.50 -9.07
N PRO A 134 -9.38 16.66 -8.99
CA PRO A 134 -9.36 17.52 -7.82
C PRO A 134 -10.16 16.83 -6.71
N THR A 135 -9.63 15.79 -6.08
CA THR A 135 -10.20 15.26 -4.84
C THR A 135 -9.49 15.99 -3.69
N PRO A 136 -10.12 16.99 -3.04
CA PRO A 136 -9.60 17.53 -1.82
C PRO A 136 -9.96 16.55 -0.71
N GLY A 137 -9.03 15.74 -0.20
CA GLY A 137 -9.37 14.94 0.97
C GLY A 137 -8.32 13.98 1.50
N VAL A 138 -7.83 13.05 0.69
CA VAL A 138 -7.08 11.89 1.24
C VAL A 138 -5.56 12.01 1.03
N SER A 139 -5.11 12.85 0.09
CA SER A 139 -3.68 13.12 -0.18
C SER A 139 -3.46 14.60 -0.50
N SER A 140 -3.40 15.47 0.53
CA SER A 140 -3.29 16.92 0.31
C SER A 140 -1.84 17.46 0.40
N ILE A 141 -1.41 18.11 -0.69
CA ILE A 141 -0.84 19.47 -0.78
C ILE A 141 0.57 19.74 -0.20
N ASN A 142 1.09 19.00 0.78
CA ASN A 142 2.28 19.49 1.51
C ASN A 142 3.67 19.15 0.93
N LEU A 143 3.77 18.40 -0.17
CA LEU A 143 5.05 18.19 -0.88
C LEU A 143 4.94 18.27 -2.41
N GLY A 144 3.96 18.99 -2.95
CA GLY A 144 3.97 19.39 -4.37
C GLY A 144 3.94 18.23 -5.40
N GLN A 145 3.86 16.97 -4.99
CA GLN A 145 3.81 15.81 -5.85
C GLN A 145 2.34 15.38 -6.00
N TYR A 146 1.58 16.02 -6.90
CA TYR A 146 0.64 15.16 -7.63
C TYR A 146 1.52 14.26 -8.49
N ASP A 147 1.15 13.00 -8.50
CA ASP A 147 1.80 11.92 -9.21
C ASP A 147 1.38 11.94 -10.69
N GLU A 148 1.61 13.04 -11.40
CA GLU A 148 1.53 13.08 -12.88
C GLU A 148 2.66 12.24 -13.51
N SER A 149 3.58 11.72 -12.69
CA SER A 149 4.59 10.73 -13.09
C SER A 149 3.97 9.37 -13.45
N VAL A 150 2.75 9.06 -13.00
CA VAL A 150 2.01 7.87 -13.45
C VAL A 150 1.55 8.01 -14.90
N ASP A 151 1.21 9.24 -15.32
CA ASP A 151 0.85 9.49 -16.72
C ASP A 151 2.09 9.50 -17.62
N LEU A 152 3.27 9.84 -17.07
CA LEU A 152 4.57 9.63 -17.70
C LEU A 152 4.90 8.14 -17.72
N ARG A 153 4.30 7.39 -18.67
CA ARG A 153 4.58 6.00 -19.10
C ARG A 153 3.28 5.28 -19.51
N LEU A 154 2.11 5.90 -19.34
CA LEU A 154 0.87 5.36 -19.86
C LEU A 154 0.95 5.19 -21.39
N LEU A 155 0.65 3.99 -21.86
CA LEU A 155 0.50 3.67 -23.28
C LEU A 155 -0.97 3.66 -23.68
N ALA A 156 -1.82 3.05 -22.83
CA ALA A 156 -3.25 3.01 -23.03
C ALA A 156 -4.01 2.99 -21.70
N ALA A 157 -5.22 3.55 -21.69
CA ALA A 157 -6.18 3.42 -20.60
C ALA A 157 -7.52 2.92 -21.15
N CYS A 158 -8.04 1.86 -20.55
CA CYS A 158 -9.26 1.20 -20.95
C CYS A 158 -10.31 1.37 -19.85
N TYR A 159 -11.49 1.84 -20.22
CA TYR A 159 -12.59 2.11 -19.32
C TYR A 159 -13.83 1.35 -19.79
N ARG A 160 -14.58 0.75 -18.87
CA ARG A 160 -15.89 0.13 -19.15
C ARG A 160 -16.93 0.60 -18.14
N ALA A 161 -18.10 1.02 -18.61
CA ALA A 161 -19.26 1.31 -17.77
C ALA A 161 -20.49 0.55 -18.29
N ARG A 162 -21.30 0.07 -17.34
CA ARG A 162 -22.60 -0.56 -17.61
C ARG A 162 -23.72 0.45 -17.38
N PHE A 163 -24.73 0.40 -18.23
CA PHE A 163 -25.97 1.15 -18.07
C PHE A 163 -27.14 0.34 -18.59
N ALA A 164 -28.32 0.53 -18.01
CA ALA A 164 -29.52 -0.22 -18.39
C ALA A 164 -30.57 0.70 -19.01
N LEU A 165 -31.16 0.27 -20.12
CA LEU A 165 -32.25 0.96 -20.81
C LEU A 165 -33.50 0.07 -20.82
N ALA A 166 -34.67 0.66 -20.57
CA ALA A 166 -35.93 -0.07 -20.61
C ALA A 166 -36.29 -0.52 -22.05
N GLU A 167 -36.04 0.35 -23.02
CA GLU A 167 -36.16 0.10 -24.46
C GLU A 167 -34.99 0.77 -25.19
N PRO A 168 -34.59 0.30 -26.39
CA PRO A 168 -33.56 0.95 -27.18
C PRO A 168 -33.99 2.38 -27.57
N GLU A 169 -33.10 3.35 -27.36
CA GLU A 169 -33.38 4.76 -27.64
C GLU A 169 -32.16 5.49 -28.20
N ALA A 170 -32.38 6.72 -28.69
CA ALA A 170 -31.31 7.54 -29.25
C ALA A 170 -30.39 8.05 -28.14
N LEU A 171 -29.08 7.83 -28.33
CA LEU A 171 -28.04 8.23 -27.38
C LEU A 171 -27.07 9.21 -28.05
N THR A 172 -26.62 10.20 -27.30
CA THR A 172 -25.64 11.20 -27.72
C THR A 172 -24.44 11.15 -26.79
N LEU A 173 -23.24 10.99 -27.34
CA LEU A 173 -21.99 10.93 -26.59
C LEU A 173 -21.15 12.19 -26.78
N GLN A 174 -20.60 12.69 -25.69
CA GLN A 174 -19.58 13.75 -25.68
C GLN A 174 -18.42 13.36 -24.76
N LEU A 175 -17.19 13.53 -25.26
CA LEU A 175 -15.97 13.26 -24.51
C LEU A 175 -15.03 14.46 -24.50
N ALA A 176 -14.29 14.62 -23.39
CA ALA A 176 -13.06 15.39 -23.33
C ALA A 176 -11.91 14.47 -22.92
N TYR A 177 -10.75 14.58 -23.55
CA TYR A 177 -9.61 13.69 -23.34
C TYR A 177 -8.30 14.32 -23.77
N SER A 178 -7.18 13.69 -23.44
CA SER A 178 -5.88 13.89 -24.09
C SER A 178 -5.42 12.58 -24.72
N GLY A 179 -4.57 12.66 -25.74
CA GLY A 179 -4.16 11.52 -26.55
C GLY A 179 -5.15 11.20 -27.68
N GLY A 180 -5.22 9.95 -28.09
CA GLY A 180 -6.19 9.42 -29.04
C GLY A 180 -7.29 8.61 -28.34
N VAL A 181 -8.50 8.55 -28.92
CA VAL A 181 -9.64 7.85 -28.31
C VAL A 181 -10.36 6.92 -29.30
N ARG A 182 -10.77 5.75 -28.82
CA ARG A 182 -11.78 4.87 -29.46
C ARG A 182 -12.91 4.61 -28.49
N VAL A 183 -14.12 4.54 -29.02
CA VAL A 183 -15.32 4.27 -28.25
C VAL A 183 -16.04 3.08 -28.85
N PHE A 184 -16.46 2.17 -27.98
CA PHE A 184 -17.22 1.00 -28.33
C PHE A 184 -18.53 0.96 -27.56
N LEU A 185 -19.60 0.58 -28.25
CA LEU A 185 -20.88 0.25 -27.66
C LEU A 185 -21.13 -1.25 -27.88
N ASN A 186 -21.23 -2.01 -26.80
CA ASN A 186 -21.47 -3.44 -26.83
C ASN A 186 -20.48 -4.22 -27.73
N GLY A 187 -19.20 -3.83 -27.71
CA GLY A 187 -18.13 -4.42 -28.52
C GLY A 187 -17.97 -3.85 -29.93
N ARG A 188 -18.91 -3.04 -30.44
CA ARG A 188 -18.80 -2.40 -31.75
C ARG A 188 -18.18 -1.02 -31.63
N GLU A 189 -17.13 -0.73 -32.40
CA GLU A 189 -16.57 0.62 -32.47
C GLU A 189 -17.60 1.59 -33.09
N VAL A 190 -17.92 2.67 -32.36
CA VAL A 190 -18.94 3.66 -32.74
C VAL A 190 -18.36 5.05 -32.98
N ALA A 191 -17.19 5.36 -32.41
CA ALA A 191 -16.51 6.62 -32.63
C ALA A 191 -15.00 6.49 -32.40
N ARG A 192 -14.23 7.35 -33.08
CA ARG A 192 -12.77 7.47 -32.97
C ARG A 192 -12.37 8.93 -33.11
N GLY A 193 -11.35 9.36 -32.38
CA GLY A 193 -10.77 10.69 -32.50
C GLY A 193 -9.26 10.69 -32.27
N HIS A 194 -8.53 11.49 -33.05
CA HIS A 194 -7.08 11.66 -32.98
C HIS A 194 -6.29 10.34 -33.02
N LEU A 195 -6.73 9.39 -33.86
CA LEU A 195 -6.12 8.11 -34.12
C LEU A 195 -6.21 7.79 -35.62
N PRO A 196 -5.24 7.04 -36.19
CA PRO A 196 -5.27 6.63 -37.58
C PRO A 196 -6.55 5.87 -37.94
N ALA A 197 -6.96 5.89 -39.21
CA ALA A 197 -8.03 5.02 -39.70
C ALA A 197 -7.58 3.55 -39.80
N GLY A 198 -8.52 2.62 -39.76
CA GLY A 198 -8.26 1.18 -39.91
C GLY A 198 -7.86 0.46 -38.61
N GLU A 199 -7.29 -0.73 -38.77
CA GLU A 199 -6.79 -1.54 -37.64
C GLU A 199 -5.59 -0.86 -36.98
N LEU A 200 -5.54 -0.91 -35.66
CA LEU A 200 -4.44 -0.33 -34.87
C LEU A 200 -3.56 -1.45 -34.33
N ALA A 201 -2.25 -1.32 -34.54
CA ALA A 201 -1.28 -2.16 -33.85
C ALA A 201 -1.34 -1.89 -32.32
N PRO A 202 -0.99 -2.88 -31.47
CA PRO A 202 -1.02 -2.74 -30.02
C PRO A 202 -0.24 -1.53 -29.47
N ASP A 203 0.76 -1.04 -30.19
CA ASP A 203 1.56 0.12 -29.82
C ASP A 203 1.24 1.38 -30.64
N THR A 204 0.11 1.47 -31.33
CA THR A 204 -0.24 2.71 -32.07
C THR A 204 -0.48 3.88 -31.10
N PRO A 205 0.26 5.02 -31.21
CA PRO A 205 0.03 6.21 -30.38
C PRO A 205 -1.19 7.02 -30.85
N GLY A 206 -1.68 7.90 -29.98
CA GLY A 206 -2.52 9.03 -30.39
C GLY A 206 -1.75 10.03 -31.24
N GLU A 207 -2.45 10.86 -32.02
CA GLU A 207 -1.82 11.92 -32.83
C GLU A 207 -0.94 12.84 -31.97
N ASP A 208 0.19 13.28 -32.51
CA ASP A 208 1.11 14.16 -31.81
C ASP A 208 0.48 15.52 -31.49
N TYR A 209 0.91 16.13 -30.39
CA TYR A 209 0.55 17.51 -30.08
C TYR A 209 1.48 18.49 -30.79
N PRO A 210 0.94 19.63 -31.25
CA PRO A 210 1.75 20.67 -31.86
C PRO A 210 2.66 21.35 -30.82
N PRO A 211 3.82 21.91 -31.21
CA PRO A 211 4.77 22.55 -30.27
C PRO A 211 4.14 23.64 -29.40
N GLU A 212 3.12 24.34 -29.90
CA GLU A 212 2.39 25.41 -29.23
C GLU A 212 1.65 24.92 -27.98
N ALA A 213 1.29 23.64 -27.92
CA ALA A 213 0.68 23.05 -26.73
C ALA A 213 1.63 23.12 -25.50
N TYR A 214 2.94 23.14 -25.74
CA TYR A 214 3.98 23.18 -24.70
C TYR A 214 4.48 24.60 -24.41
N ALA A 215 3.93 25.63 -25.07
CA ALA A 215 4.24 27.02 -24.82
C ALA A 215 3.43 27.57 -23.61
N PRO A 216 3.83 28.69 -22.98
CA PRO A 216 3.01 29.36 -21.98
C PRO A 216 1.59 29.62 -22.52
N LYS A 217 0.55 29.23 -21.76
CA LYS A 217 -0.88 29.26 -22.15
C LYS A 217 -1.32 28.18 -23.17
N GLY A 218 -0.47 27.23 -23.53
CA GLY A 218 -0.79 26.10 -24.43
C GLY A 218 -1.75 25.06 -23.85
N ALA A 219 -2.11 25.14 -22.56
CA ALA A 219 -2.94 24.15 -21.86
C ALA A 219 -4.31 23.90 -22.52
N ALA A 220 -4.88 24.87 -23.23
CA ALA A 220 -6.13 24.67 -23.96
C ALA A 220 -5.98 23.67 -25.14
N LEU A 221 -4.79 23.56 -25.72
CA LEU A 221 -4.48 22.63 -26.82
C LEU A 221 -4.22 21.21 -26.33
N ALA A 222 -4.00 21.01 -25.03
CA ALA A 222 -3.82 19.69 -24.42
C ALA A 222 -5.12 18.87 -24.39
N GLN A 223 -6.25 19.56 -24.24
CA GLN A 223 -7.58 18.94 -24.14
C GLN A 223 -8.24 18.86 -25.52
N ARG A 224 -8.44 17.64 -25.97
CA ARG A 224 -9.20 17.27 -27.18
C ARG A 224 -10.65 16.97 -26.81
N SER A 225 -11.54 17.08 -27.78
CA SER A 225 -12.95 16.71 -27.65
C SER A 225 -13.39 15.73 -28.74
N LEU A 226 -14.43 14.98 -28.46
CA LEU A 226 -15.13 14.14 -29.43
C LEU A 226 -16.63 14.27 -29.17
N GLY A 227 -17.36 14.75 -30.17
CA GLY A 227 -18.81 14.94 -30.12
C GLY A 227 -19.28 16.36 -29.83
N PRO A 228 -20.61 16.55 -29.68
CA PRO A 228 -21.63 15.50 -29.54
C PRO A 228 -21.77 14.57 -30.76
N ILE A 229 -21.85 13.26 -30.54
CA ILE A 229 -22.03 12.24 -31.59
C ILE A 229 -23.27 11.40 -31.27
N ALA A 230 -24.19 11.29 -32.22
CA ALA A 230 -25.29 10.33 -32.14
C ALA A 230 -24.76 8.90 -32.29
N LEU A 231 -25.03 8.05 -31.30
CA LEU A 231 -24.63 6.65 -31.36
C LEU A 231 -25.56 5.86 -32.29
N PRO A 232 -25.04 4.86 -33.04
CA PRO A 232 -25.88 4.05 -33.93
C PRO A 232 -26.97 3.31 -33.15
N SER A 233 -28.24 3.59 -33.45
CA SER A 233 -29.40 2.98 -32.77
C SER A 233 -29.38 1.45 -32.82
N ALA A 234 -28.91 0.86 -33.92
CA ALA A 234 -28.77 -0.59 -34.08
C ALA A 234 -27.74 -1.24 -33.13
N ALA A 235 -26.86 -0.46 -32.49
CA ALA A 235 -25.91 -0.95 -31.50
C ALA A 235 -26.47 -0.87 -30.05
N VAL A 236 -27.56 -0.13 -29.84
CA VAL A 236 -28.26 0.02 -28.56
C VAL A 236 -29.20 -1.17 -28.36
N ARG A 237 -29.18 -1.76 -27.16
CA ARG A 237 -29.97 -2.93 -26.81
C ARG A 237 -30.94 -2.61 -25.69
N LYS A 238 -32.02 -3.39 -25.62
CA LYS A 238 -32.87 -3.45 -24.44
C LYS A 238 -32.10 -4.08 -23.28
N GLY A 239 -32.24 -3.54 -22.07
CA GLY A 239 -31.53 -4.02 -20.89
C GLY A 239 -30.12 -3.44 -20.76
N VAL A 240 -29.16 -4.27 -20.34
CA VAL A 240 -27.79 -3.83 -20.04
C VAL A 240 -27.00 -3.57 -21.32
N ASN A 241 -26.38 -2.41 -21.38
CA ASN A 241 -25.45 -1.97 -22.41
C ASN A 241 -24.08 -1.68 -21.76
N VAL A 242 -23.02 -1.83 -22.55
CA VAL A 242 -21.64 -1.51 -22.14
C VAL A 242 -21.09 -0.42 -23.04
N LEU A 243 -20.68 0.68 -22.42
CA LEU A 243 -19.85 1.71 -23.05
C LEU A 243 -18.38 1.44 -22.68
N ALA A 244 -17.54 1.18 -23.67
CA ALA A 244 -16.11 1.00 -23.48
C ALA A 244 -15.33 2.14 -24.17
N VAL A 245 -14.34 2.69 -23.48
CA VAL A 245 -13.50 3.80 -23.97
C VAL A 245 -12.04 3.39 -23.86
N GLU A 246 -11.32 3.50 -24.97
CA GLU A 246 -9.88 3.27 -25.06
C GLU A 246 -9.18 4.61 -25.32
N ILE A 247 -8.29 5.01 -24.43
CA ILE A 247 -7.38 6.14 -24.61
C ILE A 247 -6.01 5.58 -24.99
N ARG A 248 -5.39 6.14 -26.02
CA ARG A 248 -4.00 5.87 -26.42
C ARG A 248 -3.16 7.12 -26.20
N ALA A 249 -2.07 7.00 -25.46
CA ALA A 249 -1.19 8.15 -25.23
C ALA A 249 -0.54 8.61 -26.53
N SER A 250 -0.50 9.93 -26.74
CA SER A 250 0.30 10.55 -27.79
C SER A 250 1.78 10.51 -27.44
N CYS A 251 2.65 10.59 -28.44
CA CYS A 251 4.08 10.72 -28.17
C CYS A 251 4.40 12.11 -27.58
N PHE A 252 5.42 12.16 -26.74
CA PHE A 252 5.90 13.40 -26.14
C PHE A 252 6.66 14.25 -27.17
N HIS A 253 6.49 15.56 -27.09
CA HIS A 253 7.39 16.49 -27.78
C HIS A 253 8.74 16.58 -27.03
N PRO A 254 9.90 16.72 -27.71
CA PRO A 254 11.21 16.84 -27.07
C PRO A 254 11.32 17.93 -25.99
N ALA A 255 10.52 18.99 -26.11
CA ALA A 255 10.43 20.07 -25.11
C ALA A 255 10.11 19.58 -23.69
N VAL A 256 9.40 18.46 -23.54
CA VAL A 256 9.10 17.85 -22.23
C VAL A 256 10.38 17.42 -21.51
N LEU A 257 11.45 17.08 -22.26
CA LEU A 257 12.68 16.50 -21.71
C LEU A 257 13.76 17.53 -21.40
N ALA A 258 13.74 18.66 -22.08
CA ALA A 258 14.76 19.71 -21.99
C ALA A 258 14.63 20.59 -20.76
N ASN A 259 13.51 20.51 -20.04
CA ASN A 259 13.25 21.30 -18.84
C ASN A 259 12.80 20.42 -17.67
N PRO A 260 13.68 19.52 -17.16
CA PRO A 260 13.33 18.62 -16.06
C PRO A 260 13.20 19.34 -14.71
N ILE A 261 13.76 20.55 -14.58
CA ILE A 261 13.68 21.42 -13.40
C ILE A 261 13.72 22.88 -13.88
N GLN A 262 12.60 23.63 -13.84
CA GLN A 262 12.57 25.08 -13.57
C GLN A 262 11.15 25.54 -13.17
N PRO A 263 11.01 26.78 -12.68
CA PRO A 263 10.74 27.14 -11.30
C PRO A 263 9.27 26.91 -10.91
N ASN A 264 8.92 25.72 -10.42
CA ASN A 264 7.62 25.45 -9.80
C ASN A 264 7.71 24.31 -8.77
N TRP A 265 8.77 24.30 -7.95
CA TRP A 265 8.68 23.76 -6.58
C TRP A 265 7.79 24.71 -5.73
N GLY A 266 6.55 24.96 -6.20
CA GLY A 266 5.61 25.93 -5.62
C GLY A 266 4.77 26.81 -6.57
N GLY A 267 4.59 26.51 -7.88
CA GLY A 267 3.70 27.33 -8.72
C GLY A 267 3.00 26.61 -9.89
N PRO A 268 2.18 27.32 -10.70
CA PRO A 268 0.86 26.83 -11.14
C PRO A 268 0.74 26.08 -12.49
N GLN A 269 1.80 25.61 -13.17
CA GLN A 269 1.64 24.79 -14.40
C GLN A 269 2.67 23.63 -14.47
N ARG A 270 2.16 22.40 -14.40
CA ARG A 270 2.85 21.09 -14.50
C ARG A 270 2.68 20.49 -15.92
N PRO A 271 3.52 19.54 -16.41
CA PRO A 271 3.28 18.89 -17.71
C PRO A 271 1.98 18.09 -17.66
N TRP A 272 1.10 18.28 -18.64
CA TRP A 272 -0.19 17.59 -18.65
C TRP A 272 -0.05 16.12 -19.13
N PRO A 273 -1.01 15.25 -18.80
CA PRO A 273 -1.04 13.86 -19.27
C PRO A 273 -1.28 13.75 -20.79
N HIS A 274 -0.47 12.97 -21.52
CA HIS A 274 -0.60 12.76 -22.98
C HIS A 274 -1.60 11.65 -23.37
N GLY A 275 -2.17 10.97 -22.38
CA GLY A 275 -3.27 10.03 -22.55
C GLY A 275 -4.13 10.05 -21.30
N ARG A 276 -5.30 10.68 -21.37
CA ARG A 276 -6.23 10.74 -20.24
C ARG A 276 -7.66 10.90 -20.73
N LEU A 277 -8.60 10.14 -20.16
CA LEU A 277 -10.02 10.49 -20.24
C LEU A 277 -10.27 11.63 -19.25
N ILE A 278 -10.87 12.74 -19.67
CA ILE A 278 -11.09 13.92 -18.80
C ILE A 278 -12.56 13.99 -18.38
N ARG A 279 -13.47 13.84 -19.34
CA ARG A 279 -14.92 13.87 -19.12
C ARG A 279 -15.60 12.94 -20.12
N VAL A 280 -16.69 12.33 -19.68
CA VAL A 280 -17.60 11.54 -20.52
C VAL A 280 -19.02 11.95 -20.19
N GLU A 281 -19.83 12.14 -21.22
CA GLU A 281 -21.27 12.33 -21.05
C GLU A 281 -22.00 11.54 -22.11
N LEU A 282 -22.84 10.62 -21.65
CA LEU A 282 -23.79 9.92 -22.48
C LEU A 282 -25.18 10.43 -22.11
N HIS A 283 -25.87 11.03 -23.08
CA HIS A 283 -27.22 11.55 -22.92
C HIS A 283 -28.21 10.68 -23.69
N SER A 284 -29.40 10.51 -23.14
CA SER A 284 -30.55 9.89 -23.78
C SER A 284 -31.54 10.95 -24.23
N ALA A 285 -32.18 10.75 -25.38
CA ALA A 285 -33.26 11.60 -25.85
C ALA A 285 -34.55 11.49 -25.02
N THR A 286 -34.71 10.46 -24.16
CA THR A 286 -35.88 10.34 -23.28
C THR A 286 -35.49 10.16 -21.81
N SER A 287 -36.40 10.48 -20.88
CA SER A 287 -36.18 10.47 -19.42
C SER A 287 -36.28 9.08 -18.77
N SER A 288 -36.19 8.00 -19.55
CA SER A 288 -36.33 6.64 -19.03
C SER A 288 -35.12 6.13 -18.22
N ALA A 289 -33.99 6.84 -18.31
CA ALA A 289 -32.77 6.52 -17.57
C ALA A 289 -32.90 6.91 -16.08
N ARG A 290 -32.49 6.00 -15.17
CA ARG A 290 -32.46 6.28 -13.73
C ARG A 290 -31.42 7.38 -13.42
N PRO A 291 -31.62 8.20 -12.36
CA PRO A 291 -30.67 9.22 -11.99
C PRO A 291 -29.26 8.66 -11.77
N ILE A 292 -28.29 9.24 -12.45
CA ILE A 292 -26.87 8.91 -12.28
C ILE A 292 -26.45 9.10 -10.83
N GLY A 293 -25.66 8.15 -10.33
CA GLY A 293 -25.05 8.27 -9.00
C GLY A 293 -26.00 7.97 -7.84
N SER A 294 -27.26 7.61 -8.10
CA SER A 294 -28.22 7.22 -7.06
C SER A 294 -28.17 5.71 -6.78
N ARG A 295 -28.21 5.35 -5.48
CA ARG A 295 -28.28 3.96 -5.06
C ARG A 295 -29.58 3.32 -5.56
N PRO A 296 -29.54 2.11 -6.14
CA PRO A 296 -30.74 1.38 -6.52
C PRO A 296 -31.63 1.06 -5.31
N ARG A 297 -32.94 0.95 -5.56
CA ARG A 297 -33.90 0.52 -4.53
C ARG A 297 -33.64 -0.92 -4.08
N GLY A 298 -33.94 -1.21 -2.82
CA GLY A 298 -33.73 -2.49 -2.16
C GLY A 298 -32.36 -2.63 -1.49
N VAL A 299 -32.18 -3.78 -0.84
CA VAL A 299 -30.87 -4.16 -0.28
C VAL A 299 -30.05 -4.81 -1.39
N GLN A 300 -28.79 -4.41 -1.49
CA GLN A 300 -27.81 -4.96 -2.40
C GLN A 300 -26.73 -5.69 -1.60
N VAL A 301 -26.28 -6.84 -2.08
CA VAL A 301 -25.10 -7.55 -1.57
C VAL A 301 -24.24 -7.92 -2.77
N TRP A 302 -22.95 -7.58 -2.76
CA TRP A 302 -22.03 -7.84 -3.87
C TRP A 302 -20.64 -8.20 -3.39
N ALA A 303 -19.90 -8.96 -4.20
CA ALA A 303 -18.48 -9.25 -4.00
C ALA A 303 -17.63 -8.02 -4.35
N GLU A 304 -16.62 -7.74 -3.54
CA GLU A 304 -15.74 -6.59 -3.69
C GLU A 304 -14.27 -7.01 -3.54
N ASP A 305 -13.36 -6.27 -4.18
CA ASP A 305 -11.93 -6.52 -4.02
C ASP A 305 -11.46 -6.09 -2.61
N VAL A 306 -10.63 -6.92 -1.96
CA VAL A 306 -10.06 -6.64 -0.63
C VAL A 306 -9.16 -5.40 -0.58
N HIS A 307 -8.68 -4.95 -1.75
CA HIS A 307 -7.88 -3.75 -1.88
C HIS A 307 -8.70 -2.51 -2.18
N HIS A 308 -9.97 -2.66 -2.58
CA HIS A 308 -10.89 -1.54 -2.75
C HIS A 308 -11.29 -0.98 -1.39
N ARG A 309 -11.06 0.31 -1.18
CA ARG A 309 -11.49 1.00 0.03
C ARG A 309 -12.95 1.40 -0.14
N THR A 310 -13.86 0.50 0.24
CA THR A 310 -15.29 0.77 0.19
C THR A 310 -15.64 2.04 0.96
N LEU A 311 -16.46 2.89 0.36
CA LEU A 311 -17.07 4.05 1.01
C LEU A 311 -18.52 3.74 1.39
N SER A 312 -19.06 4.42 2.39
CA SER A 312 -20.47 4.29 2.76
C SER A 312 -21.40 4.72 1.63
N THR A 313 -20.92 5.56 0.72
CA THR A 313 -21.68 5.99 -0.44
C THR A 313 -21.64 4.99 -1.58
N ASP A 314 -20.91 3.88 -1.45
CA ASP A 314 -20.74 2.92 -2.54
C ASP A 314 -21.98 2.05 -2.75
N PHE A 315 -22.22 1.66 -4.01
CA PHE A 315 -23.33 0.78 -4.37
C PHE A 315 -22.99 -0.10 -5.58
N LEU A 316 -23.81 -1.12 -5.82
CA LEU A 316 -23.73 -1.92 -7.04
C LEU A 316 -24.54 -1.22 -8.14
N PRO A 317 -23.91 -0.79 -9.26
CA PRO A 317 -24.60 -0.18 -10.38
C PRO A 317 -25.75 -1.03 -10.92
N PRO A 318 -26.83 -0.41 -11.42
CA PRO A 318 -27.86 -1.13 -12.17
C PRO A 318 -27.26 -1.94 -13.33
N GLY A 319 -27.59 -3.22 -13.40
CA GLY A 319 -27.12 -4.11 -14.47
C GLY A 319 -25.73 -4.70 -14.27
N GLU A 320 -25.06 -4.41 -13.14
CA GLU A 320 -23.88 -5.16 -12.72
C GLU A 320 -24.29 -6.36 -11.87
N GLU A 321 -23.70 -7.51 -12.14
CA GLU A 321 -23.95 -8.74 -11.38
C GLU A 321 -23.34 -8.65 -9.98
N PRO A 322 -23.96 -9.21 -8.93
CA PRO A 322 -23.42 -9.26 -7.58
C PRO A 322 -22.02 -9.89 -7.46
N GLY A 323 -21.62 -10.72 -8.43
CA GLY A 323 -20.32 -11.39 -8.45
C GLY A 323 -20.21 -12.60 -7.50
N SER A 324 -18.99 -13.12 -7.36
CA SER A 324 -18.69 -14.28 -6.53
C SER A 324 -17.46 -14.03 -5.66
N VAL A 325 -17.44 -14.62 -4.47
CA VAL A 325 -16.31 -14.59 -3.55
C VAL A 325 -15.29 -15.64 -3.97
N ARG A 326 -14.01 -15.25 -4.08
CA ARG A 326 -12.91 -16.16 -4.44
C ARG A 326 -11.76 -16.06 -3.45
N PHE A 327 -11.25 -17.21 -3.02
CA PHE A 327 -9.97 -17.35 -2.31
C PHE A 327 -8.97 -18.13 -3.15
N VAL A 328 -7.72 -17.66 -3.17
CA VAL A 328 -6.56 -18.42 -3.64
C VAL A 328 -5.69 -18.69 -2.43
N ALA A 329 -5.60 -19.96 -2.04
CA ALA A 329 -5.13 -20.34 -0.72
C ALA A 329 -4.12 -21.49 -0.76
N VAL A 330 -3.36 -21.61 0.32
CA VAL A 330 -2.42 -22.72 0.58
C VAL A 330 -2.58 -23.21 2.02
N GLY A 331 -2.16 -24.44 2.29
CA GLY A 331 -2.27 -25.04 3.63
C GLY A 331 -1.56 -24.19 4.69
N ASN A 332 -2.14 -24.11 5.88
CA ASN A 332 -1.65 -23.32 7.03
C ASN A 332 -1.76 -21.79 6.90
N GLY A 333 -2.24 -21.27 5.76
CA GLY A 333 -2.37 -19.82 5.54
C GLY A 333 -3.70 -19.23 5.99
N THR A 334 -3.75 -17.89 6.03
CA THR A 334 -4.96 -17.08 6.20
C THR A 334 -5.16 -16.21 4.97
N PHE A 335 -6.37 -16.19 4.40
CA PHE A 335 -6.69 -15.50 3.15
C PHE A 335 -7.97 -14.70 3.29
N SER A 336 -8.06 -13.61 2.54
CA SER A 336 -9.13 -12.64 2.67
C SER A 336 -9.96 -12.54 1.40
N ALA A 337 -11.24 -12.24 1.60
CA ALA A 337 -12.13 -11.75 0.57
C ALA A 337 -13.04 -10.67 1.18
N GLN A 338 -13.75 -9.93 0.34
CA GLN A 338 -14.66 -8.89 0.80
C GLN A 338 -15.99 -9.01 0.05
N ILE A 339 -17.08 -8.76 0.78
CA ILE A 339 -18.36 -8.42 0.18
C ILE A 339 -18.79 -7.06 0.74
N ALA A 340 -19.78 -6.43 0.13
CA ALA A 340 -20.42 -5.26 0.70
C ALA A 340 -21.94 -5.42 0.67
N ILE A 341 -22.59 -4.83 1.67
CA ILE A 341 -24.04 -4.70 1.76
C ILE A 341 -24.39 -3.22 1.69
N GLY A 342 -25.42 -2.86 0.91
CA GLY A 342 -25.89 -1.48 0.76
C GLY A 342 -27.40 -1.41 0.66
N THR A 343 -27.99 -0.27 1.01
CA THR A 343 -29.45 -0.13 1.13
C THR A 343 -29.88 1.34 1.04
N GLU A 344 -31.03 1.67 0.44
CA GLU A 344 -31.60 3.04 0.54
C GLU A 344 -32.33 3.28 1.85
N ARG A 345 -32.70 2.21 2.57
CA ARG A 345 -33.45 2.26 3.84
C ARG A 345 -32.59 1.82 5.02
N PRO A 346 -32.87 2.24 6.27
CA PRO A 346 -32.15 1.73 7.42
C PRO A 346 -32.26 0.20 7.52
N LEU A 347 -31.15 -0.45 7.87
CA LEU A 347 -31.06 -1.89 8.02
C LEU A 347 -30.40 -2.25 9.36
N ALA A 348 -30.94 -3.26 10.04
CA ALA A 348 -30.49 -3.70 11.36
C ALA A 348 -30.29 -5.22 11.38
N ASP A 349 -29.57 -5.70 12.40
CA ASP A 349 -29.27 -7.12 12.61
C ASP A 349 -28.60 -7.79 11.40
N ILE A 350 -27.70 -7.07 10.72
CA ILE A 350 -26.97 -7.61 9.57
C ILE A 350 -26.02 -8.72 10.03
N ARG A 351 -26.18 -9.91 9.47
CA ARG A 351 -25.33 -11.08 9.72
C ARG A 351 -24.87 -11.68 8.41
N ALA A 352 -23.69 -12.26 8.41
CA ALA A 352 -23.16 -12.98 7.27
C ALA A 352 -22.53 -14.30 7.72
N ARG A 353 -22.84 -15.39 7.02
CA ARG A 353 -22.32 -16.72 7.33
C ARG A 353 -21.93 -17.44 6.05
N VAL A 354 -20.70 -17.93 6.02
CA VAL A 354 -20.25 -18.82 4.95
C VAL A 354 -20.63 -20.25 5.32
N SER A 355 -21.09 -21.02 4.34
CA SER A 355 -21.37 -22.45 4.49
C SER A 355 -20.08 -23.25 4.70
N ASP A 356 -20.20 -24.56 4.95
CA ASP A 356 -19.06 -25.44 4.69
C ASP A 356 -18.68 -25.32 3.21
N LEU A 357 -17.38 -25.30 2.92
CA LEU A 357 -16.89 -25.37 1.54
C LEU A 357 -16.53 -26.82 1.25
N VAL A 358 -17.02 -27.35 0.13
CA VAL A 358 -16.91 -28.78 -0.21
C VAL A 358 -16.22 -28.92 -1.56
N ALA A 359 -15.20 -29.78 -1.61
CA ALA A 359 -14.52 -30.13 -2.86
C ALA A 359 -15.29 -31.24 -3.60
N SER A 360 -15.05 -31.38 -4.91
CA SER A 360 -15.67 -32.43 -5.75
C SER A 360 -15.43 -33.84 -5.22
N GLY A 361 -14.27 -34.10 -4.61
CA GLY A 361 -13.92 -35.37 -3.97
C GLY A 361 -14.46 -35.57 -2.55
N GLY A 362 -15.33 -34.68 -2.05
CA GLY A 362 -15.97 -34.78 -0.73
C GLY A 362 -15.16 -34.23 0.45
N ALA A 363 -13.90 -33.82 0.24
CA ALA A 363 -13.14 -33.10 1.25
C ALA A 363 -13.85 -31.79 1.65
N ARG A 364 -13.76 -31.40 2.92
CA ARG A 364 -14.53 -30.29 3.47
C ARG A 364 -13.65 -29.32 4.27
N LEU A 365 -13.82 -28.03 3.99
CA LEU A 365 -13.45 -26.95 4.89
C LEU A 365 -14.70 -26.58 5.72
N PRO A 366 -14.69 -26.76 7.04
CA PRO A 366 -15.86 -26.44 7.85
C PRO A 366 -16.12 -24.93 7.83
N ALA A 367 -17.36 -24.51 8.03
CA ALA A 367 -17.74 -23.09 8.12
C ALA A 367 -16.91 -22.33 9.17
N THR A 368 -16.45 -23.01 10.23
CA THR A 368 -15.58 -22.44 11.28
C THR A 368 -14.16 -22.12 10.80
N ALA A 369 -13.73 -22.62 9.64
CA ALA A 369 -12.50 -22.20 8.97
C ALA A 369 -12.63 -20.78 8.39
N THR A 370 -13.86 -20.30 8.24
CA THR A 370 -14.15 -18.95 7.78
C THR A 370 -14.69 -18.07 8.89
N ARG A 371 -14.46 -16.77 8.76
CA ARG A 371 -15.04 -15.75 9.64
C ARG A 371 -15.49 -14.57 8.80
N ALA A 372 -16.75 -14.17 8.96
CA ALA A 372 -17.25 -12.89 8.49
C ALA A 372 -17.11 -11.86 9.61
N SER A 373 -16.52 -10.70 9.31
CA SER A 373 -16.39 -9.58 10.26
C SER A 373 -16.94 -8.33 9.62
N HIS A 374 -17.81 -7.62 10.35
CA HIS A 374 -18.15 -6.25 9.97
C HIS A 374 -16.91 -5.37 10.05
N MET A 375 -16.94 -4.25 9.34
CA MET A 375 -15.87 -3.26 9.43
C MET A 375 -16.38 -1.97 10.08
N ALA A 376 -15.58 -1.40 10.99
CA ALA A 376 -15.96 -0.17 11.66
C ALA A 376 -15.81 1.04 10.71
N PRO A 377 -16.81 1.94 10.68
CA PRO A 377 -16.73 3.19 9.94
C PRO A 377 -15.71 4.16 10.54
N PHE A 378 -15.02 4.89 9.68
CA PHE A 378 -14.13 5.99 10.02
C PHE A 378 -14.43 7.16 9.08
N PRO A 379 -14.49 8.43 9.54
CA PRO A 379 -14.80 9.56 8.67
C PRO A 379 -13.76 9.72 7.56
N ALA A 380 -14.20 9.74 6.30
CA ALA A 380 -13.27 9.84 5.16
C ALA A 380 -12.46 11.15 5.18
N SER A 381 -13.03 12.23 5.71
CA SER A 381 -12.38 13.53 5.89
C SER A 381 -11.22 13.50 6.90
N GLU A 382 -11.24 12.56 7.86
CA GLU A 382 -10.21 12.40 8.87
C GLU A 382 -9.14 11.36 8.47
N TRP A 383 -9.37 10.58 7.41
CA TRP A 383 -8.38 9.65 6.89
C TRP A 383 -7.42 10.35 5.94
N SER A 384 -6.62 11.26 6.47
CA SER A 384 -5.70 12.07 5.70
C SER A 384 -4.34 12.17 6.38
N LEU A 385 -3.31 12.51 5.61
CA LEU A 385 -1.97 12.82 6.15
C LEU A 385 -1.97 13.99 7.14
N ARG A 386 -2.99 14.86 7.09
CA ARG A 386 -3.12 15.96 8.07
C ARG A 386 -3.54 15.46 9.45
N SER A 387 -4.35 14.41 9.48
CA SER A 387 -4.94 13.90 10.72
C SER A 387 -4.16 12.70 11.27
N LEU A 388 -3.69 11.80 10.41
CA LEU A 388 -3.09 10.51 10.80
C LEU A 388 -1.56 10.44 10.57
N GLY A 389 -0.91 11.61 10.48
CA GLY A 389 0.54 11.77 10.32
C GLY A 389 0.96 12.01 8.88
N ASP A 390 1.96 12.87 8.69
CA ASP A 390 2.58 13.12 7.38
C ASP A 390 3.30 11.86 6.83
N GLU A 391 3.93 11.95 5.67
CA GLU A 391 4.65 10.81 5.04
C GLU A 391 5.89 10.34 5.84
N ARG A 392 6.17 10.98 6.98
CA ARG A 392 7.19 10.63 7.96
C ARG A 392 6.57 10.20 9.30
N GLY A 393 5.24 10.19 9.41
CA GLY A 393 4.51 9.92 10.65
C GLY A 393 4.50 11.07 11.65
N LEU A 394 4.83 12.30 11.23
CA LEU A 394 4.86 13.46 12.12
C LEU A 394 3.50 14.17 12.16
N GLY A 395 3.18 14.79 13.31
CA GLY A 395 1.98 15.62 13.47
C GLY A 395 0.67 14.84 13.53
N ALA A 396 0.71 13.54 13.81
CA ALA A 396 -0.48 12.70 13.87
C ALA A 396 -1.31 12.96 15.13
N SER A 397 -2.62 12.87 14.96
CA SER A 397 -3.60 12.78 16.05
C SER A 397 -4.38 11.48 15.89
N PHE A 398 -4.35 10.61 16.90
CA PHE A 398 -5.18 9.41 16.92
C PHE A 398 -6.46 9.68 17.71
N PRO A 399 -7.66 9.27 17.24
CA PRO A 399 -8.90 9.48 17.98
C PRO A 399 -8.91 8.72 19.31
N ASP A 400 -9.35 9.39 20.37
CA ASP A 400 -9.58 8.73 21.66
C ASP A 400 -10.77 7.74 21.59
N ALA A 401 -10.97 6.98 22.68
CA ALA A 401 -12.04 5.99 22.74
C ALA A 401 -13.45 6.57 22.55
N ALA A 402 -13.69 7.81 22.99
CA ALA A 402 -15.00 8.45 22.85
C ALA A 402 -15.30 8.80 21.39
N ARG A 403 -14.31 9.34 20.67
CA ARG A 403 -14.42 9.62 19.23
C ARG A 403 -14.56 8.34 18.40
N LEU A 404 -13.83 7.28 18.72
CA LEU A 404 -14.00 5.99 18.04
C LEU A 404 -15.41 5.42 18.26
N ALA A 405 -15.96 5.57 19.47
CA ALA A 405 -17.33 5.14 19.76
C ALA A 405 -18.38 5.95 18.99
N SER A 406 -18.20 7.27 18.80
CA SER A 406 -19.09 8.08 17.96
C SER A 406 -19.01 7.67 16.49
N PHE A 407 -17.80 7.36 16.00
CA PHE A 407 -17.62 6.87 14.63
C PHE A 407 -18.33 5.53 14.44
N ALA A 408 -18.19 4.58 15.35
CA ALA A 408 -18.86 3.27 15.28
C ALA A 408 -20.40 3.37 15.18
N ARG A 409 -20.99 4.45 15.73
CA ARG A 409 -22.43 4.78 15.61
C ARG A 409 -22.78 5.61 14.36
N MET A 410 -21.78 5.95 13.55
CA MET A 410 -21.86 6.84 12.38
C MET A 410 -22.47 8.20 12.75
N GLU A 411 -22.09 8.76 13.90
CA GLU A 411 -22.50 10.11 14.33
C GLU A 411 -21.72 11.18 13.55
N GLY A 412 -22.43 12.00 12.75
CA GLY A 412 -21.85 13.07 11.95
C GLY A 412 -22.11 12.89 10.44
N ASP A 413 -21.60 13.83 9.65
CA ASP A 413 -21.78 13.81 8.19
C ASP A 413 -20.70 12.93 7.52
N GLY A 414 -21.14 11.99 6.69
CA GLY A 414 -20.26 11.13 5.88
C GLY A 414 -19.55 11.88 4.74
N PRO A 415 -18.84 11.18 3.84
CA PRO A 415 -18.80 9.73 3.69
C PRO A 415 -17.90 9.03 4.71
N TRP A 416 -18.19 7.76 4.97
CA TRP A 416 -17.41 6.90 5.85
C TRP A 416 -16.58 5.91 5.03
N LEU A 417 -15.39 5.57 5.49
CA LEU A 417 -14.58 4.47 4.98
C LEU A 417 -14.38 3.41 6.05
N TYR A 418 -13.78 2.29 5.67
CA TYR A 418 -13.68 1.12 6.53
C TYR A 418 -12.28 0.50 6.47
N ASP A 419 -11.72 0.18 7.64
CA ASP A 419 -10.45 -0.56 7.74
C ASP A 419 -10.45 -1.53 8.92
N GLN A 420 -10.88 -1.11 10.11
CA GLN A 420 -10.95 -1.96 11.32
C GLN A 420 -11.93 -3.12 11.16
N LEU A 421 -11.51 -4.34 11.49
CA LEU A 421 -12.37 -5.52 11.55
C LEU A 421 -12.94 -5.67 12.97
N ILE A 422 -14.27 -5.63 13.09
CA ILE A 422 -14.97 -5.76 14.36
C ILE A 422 -15.67 -7.12 14.48
N PRO A 423 -15.54 -7.82 15.63
CA PRO A 423 -16.31 -9.04 15.91
C PRO A 423 -17.79 -8.70 16.03
N ASP A 424 -18.59 -9.22 15.10
CA ASP A 424 -20.05 -9.16 14.92
C ASP A 424 -20.87 -8.48 16.04
N PRO A 425 -20.92 -7.13 16.11
CA PRO A 425 -22.03 -6.45 16.77
C PRO A 425 -23.22 -6.43 15.81
N ALA A 426 -24.46 -6.56 16.32
CA ALA A 426 -25.67 -6.35 15.53
C ALA A 426 -25.61 -4.98 14.82
N ALA A 427 -25.21 -5.01 13.56
CA ALA A 427 -24.79 -3.82 12.85
C ALA A 427 -26.02 -3.07 12.32
N PHE A 428 -26.19 -1.84 12.80
CA PHE A 428 -27.06 -0.87 12.15
C PHE A 428 -26.34 -0.22 10.97
N LEU A 429 -27.05 -0.11 9.85
CA LEU A 429 -26.64 0.62 8.66
C LEU A 429 -27.70 1.71 8.37
N PRO A 430 -27.33 3.01 8.36
CA PRO A 430 -28.26 4.08 8.02
C PRO A 430 -28.78 3.97 6.57
N PRO A 431 -29.86 4.69 6.23
CA PRO A 431 -30.30 4.82 4.84
C PRO A 431 -29.18 5.36 3.93
N ASP A 432 -29.30 5.03 2.66
CA ASP A 432 -28.38 5.41 1.58
C ASP A 432 -26.90 5.01 1.78
N ALA A 433 -26.62 4.11 2.72
CA ALA A 433 -25.27 3.68 3.07
C ALA A 433 -24.95 2.25 2.62
N ALA A 434 -23.66 1.96 2.52
CA ALA A 434 -23.08 0.65 2.37
C ALA A 434 -22.05 0.38 3.45
N ARG A 435 -21.80 -0.90 3.71
CA ARG A 435 -20.76 -1.35 4.63
C ARG A 435 -20.11 -2.63 4.08
N PRO A 436 -18.78 -2.71 4.05
CA PRO A 436 -18.09 -3.94 3.72
C PRO A 436 -18.15 -4.95 4.88
N ILE A 437 -18.18 -6.23 4.51
CA ILE A 437 -18.03 -7.38 5.39
C ILE A 437 -16.78 -8.12 4.92
N TRP A 438 -15.78 -8.17 5.79
CA TRP A 438 -14.52 -8.86 5.53
C TRP A 438 -14.66 -10.35 5.82
N LEU A 439 -14.19 -11.17 4.89
CA LEU A 439 -14.18 -12.62 5.01
C LEU A 439 -12.75 -13.10 5.19
N SER A 440 -12.47 -13.81 6.28
CA SER A 440 -11.19 -14.47 6.50
C SER A 440 -11.37 -15.98 6.37
N LEU A 441 -10.49 -16.64 5.62
CA LEU A 441 -10.38 -18.10 5.50
C LEU A 441 -9.04 -18.54 6.11
N ARG A 442 -9.08 -19.29 7.21
CA ARG A 442 -7.90 -19.98 7.77
C ARG A 442 -7.90 -21.41 7.24
N VAL A 443 -6.92 -21.77 6.42
CA VAL A 443 -6.80 -23.13 5.87
C VAL A 443 -5.99 -24.00 6.84
N PRO A 444 -6.56 -25.07 7.42
CA PRO A 444 -5.81 -26.00 8.24
C PRO A 444 -4.60 -26.61 7.48
N PRO A 445 -3.47 -26.90 8.16
CA PRO A 445 -2.26 -27.43 7.52
C PRO A 445 -2.45 -28.68 6.66
N GLY A 446 -3.33 -29.60 7.08
CA GLY A 446 -3.58 -30.88 6.41
C GLY A 446 -4.74 -30.87 5.40
N THR A 447 -5.23 -29.69 5.00
CA THR A 447 -6.33 -29.57 4.03
C THR A 447 -5.91 -30.15 2.69
N ALA A 448 -6.72 -31.05 2.12
CA ALA A 448 -6.45 -31.61 0.80
C ALA A 448 -6.48 -30.52 -0.27
N PRO A 449 -5.56 -30.52 -1.25
CA PRO A 449 -5.60 -29.59 -2.37
C PRO A 449 -6.88 -29.76 -3.21
N GLY A 450 -7.33 -28.69 -3.85
CA GLY A 450 -8.48 -28.72 -4.75
C GLY A 450 -9.36 -27.47 -4.67
N THR A 451 -10.39 -27.43 -5.50
CA THR A 451 -11.39 -26.36 -5.50
C THR A 451 -12.57 -26.73 -4.60
N TYR A 452 -12.79 -25.92 -3.57
CA TYR A 452 -13.90 -26.03 -2.64
C TYR A 452 -14.98 -25.01 -2.97
N ARG A 453 -16.24 -25.41 -2.95
CA ARG A 453 -17.39 -24.55 -3.27
C ARG A 453 -18.39 -24.51 -2.12
N GLY A 454 -19.00 -23.35 -1.94
CA GLY A 454 -20.07 -23.12 -0.98
C GLY A 454 -20.75 -21.79 -1.26
N THR A 455 -21.39 -21.23 -0.26
CA THR A 455 -22.07 -19.94 -0.36
C THR A 455 -21.81 -19.07 0.87
N ILE A 456 -22.00 -17.77 0.70
CA ILE A 456 -22.19 -16.84 1.81
C ILE A 456 -23.63 -16.37 1.80
N GLU A 457 -24.30 -16.57 2.94
CA GLU A 457 -25.65 -16.05 3.20
C GLU A 457 -25.54 -14.77 4.02
N VAL A 458 -26.23 -13.72 3.58
CA VAL A 458 -26.34 -12.43 4.26
C VAL A 458 -27.80 -12.17 4.60
N THR A 459 -28.06 -12.00 5.89
CA THR A 459 -29.41 -11.78 6.43
C THR A 459 -29.47 -10.46 7.19
N ALA A 460 -30.64 -9.84 7.22
CA ALA A 460 -30.91 -8.69 8.07
C ALA A 460 -32.41 -8.63 8.41
N LYS A 461 -32.78 -7.81 9.40
CA LYS A 461 -34.17 -7.68 9.83
C LYS A 461 -35.05 -7.16 8.68
N GLY A 462 -36.05 -7.95 8.29
CA GLY A 462 -37.00 -7.59 7.22
C GLY A 462 -36.40 -7.61 5.81
N MET A 463 -35.34 -8.38 5.61
CA MET A 463 -34.67 -8.63 4.33
C MET A 463 -34.74 -10.13 4.01
N GLU A 464 -35.05 -10.48 2.77
CA GLU A 464 -34.87 -11.84 2.25
C GLU A 464 -33.38 -12.19 2.18
N PRO A 465 -32.96 -13.40 2.63
CA PRO A 465 -31.55 -13.79 2.60
C PRO A 465 -30.92 -13.61 1.21
N ALA A 466 -29.82 -12.87 1.15
CA ALA A 466 -29.00 -12.75 -0.07
C ALA A 466 -27.90 -13.81 -0.05
N ILE A 467 -27.69 -14.49 -1.18
CA ILE A 467 -26.74 -15.59 -1.30
C ILE A 467 -25.75 -15.28 -2.42
N LEU A 468 -24.45 -15.32 -2.11
CA LEU A 468 -23.38 -15.25 -3.11
C LEU A 468 -22.58 -16.56 -3.16
N PRO A 469 -22.11 -17.00 -4.34
CA PRO A 469 -21.20 -18.14 -4.44
C PRO A 469 -19.86 -17.85 -3.78
N VAL A 470 -19.27 -18.86 -3.15
CA VAL A 470 -17.92 -18.84 -2.58
C VAL A 470 -17.10 -19.98 -3.19
N GLU A 471 -15.93 -19.65 -3.72
CA GLU A 471 -14.94 -20.60 -4.20
C GLU A 471 -13.61 -20.40 -3.46
N ALA A 472 -13.00 -21.50 -3.01
CA ALA A 472 -11.63 -21.50 -2.47
C ALA A 472 -10.78 -22.54 -3.21
N GLU A 473 -9.73 -22.08 -3.89
CA GLU A 473 -8.72 -22.95 -4.49
C GLU A 473 -7.59 -23.17 -3.48
N VAL A 474 -7.47 -24.40 -2.96
CA VAL A 474 -6.36 -24.82 -2.09
C VAL A 474 -5.27 -25.44 -2.95
N ILE A 475 -4.17 -24.72 -3.13
CA ILE A 475 -3.02 -25.13 -3.92
C ILE A 475 -2.17 -26.13 -3.11
N PRO A 476 -1.53 -27.14 -3.76
CA PRO A 476 -0.77 -28.20 -3.09
C PRO A 476 0.61 -27.73 -2.57
N TRP A 477 0.61 -26.65 -1.80
CA TRP A 477 1.75 -26.14 -1.06
C TRP A 477 1.30 -25.78 0.36
N ARG A 478 2.21 -25.85 1.33
CA ARG A 478 1.94 -25.53 2.73
C ARG A 478 2.90 -24.44 3.19
N LEU A 479 2.35 -23.41 3.84
CA LEU A 479 3.14 -22.39 4.53
C LEU A 479 3.81 -22.96 5.79
N PRO A 480 5.06 -22.54 6.10
CA PRO A 480 5.62 -22.73 7.43
C PRO A 480 4.76 -22.06 8.50
N ASP A 481 5.00 -22.38 9.77
CA ASP A 481 4.36 -21.65 10.85
C ASP A 481 4.93 -20.22 10.94
N PRO A 482 4.16 -19.21 11.39
CA PRO A 482 4.61 -17.82 11.35
C PRO A 482 5.94 -17.53 12.05
N TRP A 483 6.27 -18.26 13.12
CA TRP A 483 7.56 -18.13 13.82
C TRP A 483 8.75 -18.73 13.05
N ASP A 484 8.48 -19.57 12.04
CA ASP A 484 9.50 -20.16 11.16
C ASP A 484 9.72 -19.36 9.87
N PHE A 485 8.93 -18.29 9.67
CA PHE A 485 9.04 -17.38 8.53
C PHE A 485 10.47 -16.84 8.40
N LYS A 486 10.95 -16.79 7.16
CA LYS A 486 12.29 -16.27 6.84
C LYS A 486 12.28 -14.77 6.64
N THR A 487 11.16 -14.23 6.17
CA THR A 487 10.88 -12.80 6.12
C THR A 487 11.08 -12.18 7.49
N PHE A 488 11.83 -11.09 7.55
CA PHE A 488 12.04 -10.36 8.79
C PHE A 488 10.99 -9.25 8.92
N VAL A 489 10.09 -9.41 9.89
CA VAL A 489 9.03 -8.44 10.18
C VAL A 489 9.37 -7.71 11.48
N ALA A 490 9.54 -6.39 11.41
CA ALA A 490 9.81 -5.53 12.56
C ALA A 490 8.75 -4.43 12.72
N CYS A 491 7.52 -4.85 13.04
CA CYS A 491 6.47 -3.92 13.44
C CYS A 491 6.71 -3.45 14.89
N MET A 492 6.53 -2.16 15.15
CA MET A 492 6.84 -1.56 16.45
C MET A 492 5.63 -1.59 17.38
N GLN A 493 5.81 -2.15 18.57
CA GLN A 493 4.80 -2.13 19.62
C GLN A 493 4.92 -0.84 20.43
N ASN A 494 3.79 -0.31 20.91
CA ASN A 494 3.77 0.83 21.81
C ASN A 494 2.87 0.58 23.04
N PRO A 495 3.41 -0.10 24.07
CA PRO A 495 2.66 -0.36 25.31
C PRO A 495 2.17 0.91 26.02
N TYR A 496 2.90 2.02 25.91
CA TYR A 496 2.48 3.28 26.51
C TYR A 496 1.23 3.85 25.81
N GLY A 497 1.15 3.71 24.48
CA GLY A 497 -0.02 4.06 23.68
C GLY A 497 -1.24 3.20 24.03
N VAL A 498 -1.03 1.89 24.22
CA VAL A 498 -2.09 0.97 24.67
C VAL A 498 -2.63 1.40 26.04
N ALA A 499 -1.78 1.62 27.04
CA ALA A 499 -2.25 2.04 28.36
C ALA A 499 -3.03 3.36 28.31
N LYS A 500 -2.52 4.35 27.56
CA LYS A 500 -3.15 5.67 27.42
C LYS A 500 -4.50 5.60 26.71
N GLN A 501 -4.60 4.84 25.62
CA GLN A 501 -5.84 4.71 24.84
C GLN A 501 -7.00 4.14 25.67
N TYR A 502 -6.70 3.20 26.57
CA TYR A 502 -7.70 2.54 27.42
C TYR A 502 -7.83 3.18 28.81
N GLY A 503 -7.01 4.19 29.14
CA GLY A 503 -7.01 4.83 30.46
C GLY A 503 -6.65 3.88 31.60
N VAL A 504 -5.87 2.83 31.35
CA VAL A 504 -5.49 1.82 32.36
C VAL A 504 -4.13 2.13 32.98
N LYS A 505 -3.91 1.64 34.19
CA LYS A 505 -2.61 1.77 34.87
C LYS A 505 -1.54 0.99 34.11
N LEU A 506 -0.46 1.68 33.76
CA LEU A 506 0.70 1.09 33.09
C LEU A 506 1.23 -0.12 33.89
N TRP A 507 1.51 -1.21 33.17
CA TRP A 507 2.01 -2.51 33.68
C TRP A 507 1.08 -3.26 34.64
N SER A 508 -0.18 -2.84 34.80
CA SER A 508 -1.20 -3.62 35.51
C SER A 508 -1.59 -4.89 34.75
N ASP A 509 -2.27 -5.83 35.43
CA ASP A 509 -2.76 -7.05 34.77
C ASP A 509 -3.75 -6.76 33.65
N GLU A 510 -4.60 -5.74 33.81
CA GLU A 510 -5.49 -5.29 32.74
C GLU A 510 -4.71 -4.74 31.54
N HIS A 511 -3.62 -3.99 31.78
CA HIS A 511 -2.74 -3.55 30.70
C HIS A 511 -2.10 -4.74 29.97
N PHE A 512 -1.56 -5.73 30.69
CA PHE A 512 -0.98 -6.92 30.06
C PHE A 512 -2.00 -7.76 29.28
N LYS A 513 -3.26 -7.80 29.72
CA LYS A 513 -4.36 -8.43 28.97
C LYS A 513 -4.62 -7.72 27.64
N LEU A 514 -4.53 -6.39 27.60
CA LEU A 514 -4.63 -5.61 26.36
C LEU A 514 -3.42 -5.85 25.44
N LEU A 515 -2.21 -5.88 26.01
CA LEU A 515 -0.98 -6.21 25.25
C LEU A 515 -1.02 -7.62 24.67
N ASP A 516 -1.58 -8.61 25.37
CA ASP A 516 -1.75 -9.98 24.85
C ASP A 516 -2.52 -9.98 23.53
N ALA A 517 -3.51 -9.10 23.36
CA ALA A 517 -4.22 -8.95 22.09
C ALA A 517 -3.34 -8.40 20.96
N SER A 518 -2.48 -7.41 21.24
CA SER A 518 -1.50 -6.90 20.27
C SER A 518 -0.51 -7.99 19.85
N PHE A 519 0.06 -8.71 20.83
CA PHE A 519 0.99 -9.81 20.57
C PHE A 519 0.37 -10.97 19.81
N ARG A 520 -0.90 -11.29 20.09
CA ARG A 520 -1.64 -12.31 19.33
C ARG A 520 -1.77 -11.94 17.86
N GLN A 521 -1.98 -10.65 17.53
CA GLN A 521 -1.99 -10.21 16.13
C GLN A 521 -0.59 -10.26 15.53
N LEU A 522 0.41 -9.70 16.22
CA LEU A 522 1.80 -9.67 15.76
C LEU A 522 2.39 -11.05 15.52
N GLY A 523 2.00 -12.05 16.32
CA GLY A 523 2.38 -13.45 16.11
C GLY A 523 1.88 -14.02 14.77
N ARG A 524 0.75 -13.55 14.24
CA ARG A 524 0.20 -14.01 12.94
C ARG A 524 1.11 -13.64 11.76
N ILE A 525 1.81 -12.51 11.86
CA ILE A 525 2.72 -12.01 10.82
C ILE A 525 4.18 -12.36 11.08
N GLY A 526 4.47 -13.20 12.09
CA GLY A 526 5.85 -13.58 12.42
C GLY A 526 6.71 -12.41 12.89
N ASN A 527 6.12 -11.43 13.60
CA ASN A 527 6.86 -10.27 14.07
C ASN A 527 8.04 -10.70 14.97
N ALA A 528 9.24 -10.33 14.58
CA ALA A 528 10.48 -10.82 15.18
C ALA A 528 11.23 -9.77 16.00
N TRP A 529 10.69 -8.55 16.10
CA TRP A 529 11.33 -7.39 16.73
C TRP A 529 10.54 -6.84 17.91
N LEU A 530 11.24 -6.55 19.01
CA LEU A 530 10.71 -5.86 20.19
C LEU A 530 11.51 -4.59 20.51
N ASN A 531 10.81 -3.53 20.91
CA ASN A 531 11.42 -2.30 21.42
C ASN A 531 11.27 -2.20 22.94
N VAL A 532 12.38 -1.95 23.64
CA VAL A 532 12.43 -1.79 25.10
C VAL A 532 13.18 -0.51 25.44
N PRO A 533 12.48 0.62 25.69
CA PRO A 533 13.11 1.84 26.16
C PRO A 533 13.81 1.64 27.50
N VAL A 534 15.15 1.82 27.54
CA VAL A 534 15.93 1.80 28.79
C VAL A 534 16.06 3.22 29.33
N ILE A 535 16.40 4.17 28.47
CA ILE A 535 16.48 5.59 28.81
C ILE A 535 15.10 6.26 28.77
N ALA A 536 14.97 7.37 29.48
CA ALA A 536 13.80 8.22 29.49
C ALA A 536 13.68 9.08 28.21
N ARG A 537 12.46 9.53 27.93
CA ARG A 537 12.11 10.54 26.92
C ARG A 537 12.52 10.16 25.50
N THR A 538 12.31 8.88 25.17
CA THR A 538 12.54 8.35 23.81
C THR A 538 11.35 8.66 22.89
N GLU A 539 11.53 8.39 21.60
CA GLU A 539 10.46 8.51 20.60
C GLU A 539 9.22 7.63 20.89
N PHE A 540 9.37 6.58 21.70
CA PHE A 540 8.27 5.68 22.06
C PHE A 540 7.28 6.29 23.08
N GLY A 541 7.52 7.52 23.54
CA GLY A 541 6.61 8.25 24.44
C GLY A 541 6.62 7.72 25.87
N ASN A 542 7.69 7.01 26.27
CA ASN A 542 7.83 6.39 27.58
C ASN A 542 8.00 7.40 28.74
N ARG A 543 8.22 8.69 28.44
CA ARG A 543 8.47 9.75 29.43
C ARG A 543 9.59 9.34 30.39
N ALA A 544 9.33 9.22 31.70
CA ALA A 544 10.33 8.77 32.68
C ALA A 544 10.31 7.26 32.94
N ASP A 545 9.38 6.51 32.35
CA ASP A 545 9.16 5.09 32.64
C ASP A 545 10.04 4.16 31.78
N SER A 546 10.35 2.98 32.31
CA SER A 546 11.00 1.88 31.61
C SER A 546 10.49 0.53 32.15
N MET A 547 10.48 -0.49 31.30
CA MET A 547 10.23 -1.89 31.71
C MET A 547 11.33 -2.44 32.63
N ILE A 548 12.50 -1.78 32.68
CA ILE A 548 13.61 -2.14 33.55
C ILE A 548 13.69 -1.09 34.65
N ARG A 549 13.48 -1.50 35.91
CA ARG A 549 13.55 -0.56 37.04
C ARG A 549 14.96 -0.56 37.62
N TRP A 550 15.59 0.61 37.57
CA TRP A 550 16.89 0.84 38.18
C TRP A 550 16.70 1.14 39.66
N ARG A 551 17.50 0.49 40.50
CA ARG A 551 17.48 0.65 41.95
C ARG A 551 18.87 0.92 42.46
N ARG A 552 18.98 1.79 43.46
CA ARG A 552 20.25 2.08 44.14
C ARG A 552 20.19 1.67 45.60
N ARG A 553 21.20 0.92 46.05
CA ARG A 553 21.46 0.54 47.44
C ARG A 553 22.83 1.10 47.85
N GLY A 554 22.88 2.31 48.39
CA GLY A 554 24.15 2.99 48.64
C GLY A 554 24.93 3.22 47.35
N SER A 555 26.11 2.62 47.21
CA SER A 555 26.93 2.67 45.99
C SER A 555 26.66 1.55 44.98
N GLN A 556 25.78 0.59 45.31
CA GLN A 556 25.47 -0.55 44.45
C GLN A 556 24.24 -0.31 43.59
N TRP A 557 24.31 -0.77 42.34
CA TRP A 557 23.20 -0.78 41.40
C TRP A 557 22.52 -2.15 41.38
N ALA A 558 21.19 -2.15 41.36
CA ALA A 558 20.37 -3.33 41.17
C ALA A 558 19.30 -3.04 40.10
N PHE A 559 18.86 -4.09 39.40
CA PHE A 559 17.94 -3.97 38.29
C PHE A 559 16.79 -4.96 38.46
N ASP A 560 15.57 -4.49 38.30
CA ASP A 560 14.37 -5.31 38.34
C ASP A 560 13.79 -5.45 36.93
N TYR A 561 13.73 -6.70 36.48
CA TYR A 561 13.32 -7.11 35.15
C TYR A 561 11.89 -7.69 35.10
N ALA A 562 11.12 -7.66 36.19
CA ALA A 562 9.83 -8.36 36.25
C ALA A 562 8.81 -7.89 35.19
N ILE A 563 8.81 -6.60 34.84
CA ILE A 563 7.94 -6.06 33.78
C ILE A 563 8.44 -6.51 32.40
N LEU A 564 9.76 -6.41 32.16
CA LEU A 564 10.40 -6.92 30.96
C LEU A 564 10.07 -8.40 30.76
N ASP A 565 10.11 -9.19 31.83
CA ASP A 565 9.86 -10.62 31.78
C ASP A 565 8.46 -10.95 31.28
N ARG A 566 7.44 -10.30 31.84
CA ARG A 566 6.05 -10.46 31.38
C ARG A 566 5.87 -10.04 29.92
N TYR A 567 6.59 -9.01 29.49
CA TYR A 567 6.55 -8.53 28.10
C TYR A 567 7.19 -9.53 27.12
N LEU A 568 8.36 -10.07 27.48
CA LEU A 568 9.02 -11.13 26.71
C LEU A 568 8.20 -12.43 26.68
N ASP A 569 7.52 -12.77 27.78
CA ASP A 569 6.62 -13.93 27.84
C ASP A 569 5.47 -13.82 26.85
N LEU A 570 4.87 -12.63 26.68
CA LEU A 570 3.84 -12.42 25.66
C LEU A 570 4.38 -12.61 24.24
N ALA A 571 5.58 -12.11 23.96
CA ALA A 571 6.22 -12.28 22.66
C ALA A 571 6.47 -13.77 22.37
N VAL A 572 7.06 -14.51 23.32
CA VAL A 572 7.36 -15.94 23.18
C VAL A 572 6.08 -16.77 23.06
N LYS A 573 5.04 -16.46 23.85
CA LYS A 573 3.75 -17.16 23.83
C LYS A 573 3.08 -17.13 22.45
N HIS A 574 3.11 -15.99 21.76
CA HIS A 574 2.37 -15.80 20.50
C HIS A 574 3.22 -15.90 19.24
N GLY A 575 4.50 -15.55 19.31
CA GLY A 575 5.41 -15.46 18.16
C GLY A 575 6.67 -16.30 18.25
N GLY A 576 6.86 -17.07 19.34
CA GLY A 576 8.13 -17.76 19.60
C GLY A 576 9.26 -16.79 19.99
N PRO A 577 10.50 -17.29 20.13
CA PRO A 577 11.64 -16.45 20.51
C PRO A 577 11.85 -15.30 19.50
N PRO A 578 11.87 -14.03 19.94
CA PRO A 578 12.16 -12.92 19.04
C PRO A 578 13.56 -13.04 18.45
N ARG A 579 13.76 -12.49 17.25
CA ARG A 579 15.10 -12.42 16.61
C ARG A 579 15.85 -11.18 17.06
N VAL A 580 15.14 -10.10 17.41
CA VAL A 580 15.71 -8.84 17.91
C VAL A 580 14.88 -8.31 19.07
N VAL A 581 15.56 -8.03 20.19
CA VAL A 581 15.08 -7.24 21.32
C VAL A 581 16.00 -6.02 21.40
N GLN A 582 15.50 -4.88 20.94
CA GLN A 582 16.20 -3.62 20.93
C GLN A 582 16.06 -2.93 22.29
N PHE A 583 17.16 -2.86 23.05
CA PHE A 583 17.26 -2.08 24.27
C PHE A 583 17.71 -0.65 23.95
N VAL A 584 16.81 0.31 24.14
CA VAL A 584 17.04 1.73 23.79
C VAL A 584 17.84 2.43 24.88
N VAL A 585 19.16 2.34 24.71
CA VAL A 585 20.20 2.96 25.55
C VAL A 585 20.73 4.29 24.99
N MET A 586 20.42 4.58 23.73
CA MET A 586 20.77 5.83 23.05
C MET A 586 19.64 6.23 22.11
N GLN A 587 19.18 7.48 22.23
CA GLN A 587 18.32 8.12 21.25
C GLN A 587 19.23 8.77 20.20
N GLY A 588 18.99 8.53 18.91
CA GLY A 588 19.90 8.89 17.81
C GLY A 588 20.44 10.32 17.80
N MET A 589 19.81 11.23 17.05
CA MET A 589 20.34 12.60 16.95
C MET A 589 20.25 13.34 18.29
N ARG A 590 21.27 14.14 18.58
CA ARG A 590 21.27 15.06 19.74
C ARG A 590 20.07 16.01 19.70
N SER A 591 19.57 16.34 20.88
CA SER A 591 18.54 17.36 21.09
C SER A 591 18.95 18.67 20.39
N GLN A 592 18.00 19.28 19.68
CA GLN A 592 18.18 20.61 19.09
C GLN A 592 18.32 21.67 20.19
N VAL A 593 17.67 21.44 21.33
CA VAL A 593 17.62 22.39 22.45
C VAL A 593 18.81 22.17 23.40
N ASN A 594 19.08 20.91 23.77
CA ASN A 594 20.10 20.54 24.76
C ASN A 594 21.08 19.50 24.19
N PRO A 595 21.96 19.87 23.23
CA PRO A 595 22.78 18.90 22.50
C PRO A 595 23.80 18.15 23.34
N ASP A 596 24.14 18.64 24.53
CA ASP A 596 25.13 18.04 25.44
C ASP A 596 24.50 17.40 26.68
N ALA A 597 23.16 17.35 26.76
CA ALA A 597 22.48 16.69 27.87
C ALA A 597 22.71 15.16 27.79
N PRO A 598 23.18 14.53 28.88
CA PRO A 598 23.33 13.08 28.93
C PRO A 598 21.95 12.40 28.93
N ALA A 599 21.91 11.15 28.48
CA ALA A 599 20.72 10.33 28.62
C ALA A 599 20.37 10.14 30.10
N GLN A 600 19.07 9.98 30.40
CA GLN A 600 18.59 9.85 31.77
C GLN A 600 17.84 8.54 31.98
N VAL A 601 17.88 8.01 33.20
CA VAL A 601 17.07 6.85 33.64
C VAL A 601 16.37 7.18 34.95
N SER A 602 15.20 6.59 35.18
CA SER A 602 14.53 6.68 36.47
C SER A 602 15.12 5.66 37.44
N VAL A 603 15.64 6.14 38.57
CA VAL A 603 16.28 5.35 39.61
C VAL A 603 15.48 5.45 40.90
N LEU A 604 15.06 4.31 41.44
CA LEU A 604 14.50 4.21 42.80
C LEU A 604 15.64 4.12 43.81
N ASP A 605 15.73 5.09 44.72
CA ASP A 605 16.58 4.97 45.90
C ASP A 605 15.85 4.10 46.94
N GLU A 606 16.38 2.92 47.22
CA GLU A 606 15.70 1.98 48.12
C GLU A 606 15.71 2.43 49.58
N ALA A 607 16.62 3.34 49.98
CA ALA A 607 16.65 3.85 51.33
C ALA A 607 15.53 4.89 51.57
N THR A 608 15.18 5.68 50.55
CA THR A 608 14.15 6.73 50.66
C THR A 608 12.80 6.31 50.08
N GLY A 609 12.78 5.31 49.19
CA GLY A 609 11.60 4.93 48.42
C GLY A 609 11.21 5.91 47.32
N VAL A 610 12.07 6.90 47.01
CA VAL A 610 11.82 7.94 46.02
C VAL A 610 12.50 7.59 44.70
N ALA A 611 11.77 7.77 43.60
CA ALA A 611 12.31 7.60 42.25
C ALA A 611 12.67 8.96 41.64
N GLU A 612 13.88 9.09 41.10
CA GLU A 612 14.40 10.31 40.48
C GLU A 612 14.95 10.05 39.08
N LEU A 613 14.91 11.05 38.20
CA LEU A 613 15.58 11.00 36.90
C LEU A 613 17.04 11.41 37.05
N LEU A 614 17.96 10.48 36.80
CA LEU A 614 19.40 10.72 36.91
C LEU A 614 20.08 10.62 35.53
N PRO A 615 21.04 11.50 35.21
CA PRO A 615 22.01 11.29 34.14
C PRO A 615 22.68 9.92 34.27
N VAL A 616 22.78 9.17 33.17
CA VAL A 616 23.50 7.90 33.16
C VAL A 616 24.99 8.17 32.93
N ASP A 617 25.83 7.61 33.79
CA ASP A 617 27.29 7.67 33.66
C ASP A 617 27.90 6.30 33.32
N ARG A 618 29.23 6.26 33.16
CA ARG A 618 29.97 5.03 32.83
C ARG A 618 29.78 3.93 33.89
N PRO A 619 30.00 4.16 35.20
CA PRO A 619 29.76 3.13 36.22
C PRO A 619 28.36 2.53 36.19
N MET A 620 27.33 3.34 35.91
CA MET A 620 25.96 2.87 35.72
C MET A 620 25.85 1.89 34.55
N TRP A 621 26.45 2.20 33.40
CA TRP A 621 26.47 1.29 32.24
C TRP A 621 27.27 0.01 32.49
N GLU A 622 28.42 0.13 33.16
CA GLU A 622 29.30 -1.00 33.50
C GLU A 622 28.64 -1.98 34.49
N ALA A 623 27.73 -1.50 35.34
CA ALA A 623 26.90 -2.35 36.19
C ALA A 623 25.69 -2.96 35.44
N PHE A 624 25.01 -2.16 34.62
CA PHE A 624 23.78 -2.55 33.95
C PHE A 624 23.97 -3.62 32.88
N ALA A 625 24.92 -3.41 31.96
CA ALA A 625 25.03 -4.24 30.77
C ALA A 625 25.34 -5.72 31.08
N PRO A 626 26.30 -6.08 31.95
CA PRO A 626 26.53 -7.46 32.34
C PRO A 626 25.33 -8.11 33.04
N SER A 627 24.62 -7.36 33.88
CA SER A 627 23.42 -7.84 34.58
C SER A 627 22.32 -8.20 33.58
N LEU A 628 22.06 -7.33 32.59
CA LEU A 628 21.06 -7.59 31.57
C LEU A 628 21.45 -8.80 30.70
N VAL A 629 22.72 -8.93 30.30
CA VAL A 629 23.21 -10.09 29.53
C VAL A 629 23.01 -11.39 30.31
N ALA A 630 23.36 -11.40 31.60
CA ALA A 630 23.15 -12.56 32.45
C ALA A 630 21.66 -12.94 32.56
N HIS A 631 20.79 -11.94 32.74
CA HIS A 631 19.33 -12.12 32.80
C HIS A 631 18.77 -12.73 31.52
N MET A 632 19.10 -12.14 30.37
CA MET A 632 18.62 -12.63 29.07
C MET A 632 19.18 -14.01 28.72
N LYS A 633 20.42 -14.33 29.13
CA LYS A 633 21.00 -15.67 28.99
C LYS A 633 20.26 -16.70 29.85
N ALA A 634 19.88 -16.35 31.08
CA ALA A 634 19.05 -17.23 31.92
C ALA A 634 17.70 -17.54 31.26
N ARG A 635 17.21 -16.65 30.40
CA ARG A 635 16.00 -16.81 29.60
C ARG A 635 16.22 -17.44 28.22
N SER A 636 17.45 -17.78 27.84
CA SER A 636 17.82 -18.24 26.48
C SER A 636 17.44 -17.25 25.37
N LEU A 637 17.46 -15.95 25.68
CA LEU A 637 17.16 -14.84 24.76
C LEU A 637 18.36 -13.92 24.52
N ASP A 638 19.55 -14.29 25.03
CA ASP A 638 20.78 -13.51 24.89
C ASP A 638 21.17 -13.25 23.42
N ARG A 639 20.92 -14.22 22.53
CA ARG A 639 21.18 -14.07 21.09
C ARG A 639 20.27 -13.08 20.37
N ALA A 640 19.14 -12.72 20.98
CA ALA A 640 18.22 -11.74 20.43
C ALA A 640 18.55 -10.32 20.94
N MET A 641 19.51 -10.14 21.84
CA MET A 641 19.79 -8.83 22.43
C MET A 641 20.54 -7.91 21.48
N TYR A 642 20.05 -6.68 21.35
CA TYR A 642 20.75 -5.60 20.67
C TYR A 642 20.62 -4.27 21.42
N TRP A 643 21.67 -3.46 21.37
CA TRP A 643 21.61 -2.05 21.77
C TRP A 643 21.03 -1.21 20.61
N GLY A 644 20.21 -0.21 20.87
CA GLY A 644 19.87 0.77 19.83
C GLY A 644 18.72 1.72 20.17
N ALA A 645 18.76 3.00 19.79
CA ALA A 645 18.25 3.45 18.48
C ALA A 645 19.06 4.66 17.94
N PRO A 646 20.35 4.47 17.58
CA PRO A 646 21.04 5.43 16.74
C PRO A 646 20.33 5.51 15.39
N LEU A 647 19.63 6.64 15.21
CA LEU A 647 19.05 7.06 13.94
C LEU A 647 20.20 7.53 13.01
N GLU A 648 20.00 8.63 12.31
CA GLU A 648 20.99 9.25 11.42
C GLU A 648 22.34 9.56 12.10
N ALA A 649 22.37 9.76 13.42
CA ALA A 649 23.59 10.05 14.19
C ALA A 649 23.61 9.34 15.55
N GLU A 650 24.80 9.26 16.12
CA GLU A 650 25.04 8.78 17.49
C GLU A 650 25.11 10.01 18.41
N ALA A 651 24.21 10.11 19.39
CA ALA A 651 24.24 11.19 20.36
C ALA A 651 25.49 11.11 21.27
N ASP A 652 25.87 9.89 21.63
CA ASP A 652 27.07 9.55 22.40
C ASP A 652 27.89 8.47 21.68
N PRO A 653 28.86 8.85 20.83
CA PRO A 653 29.69 7.90 20.10
C PRO A 653 30.55 6.97 20.99
N GLN A 654 30.91 7.40 22.21
CA GLN A 654 31.80 6.64 23.10
C GLN A 654 31.07 5.49 23.79
N LEU A 655 29.74 5.57 23.92
CA LEU A 655 28.91 4.56 24.59
C LEU A 655 29.09 3.17 23.98
N LYS A 656 29.32 3.06 22.67
CA LYS A 656 29.51 1.77 21.99
C LYS A 656 30.75 1.04 22.51
N ASP A 657 31.85 1.75 22.70
CA ASP A 657 33.08 1.16 23.24
C ASP A 657 32.91 0.79 24.72
N VAL A 658 32.17 1.62 25.50
CA VAL A 658 31.84 1.31 26.90
C VAL A 658 31.06 0.00 26.99
N LEU A 659 29.98 -0.12 26.24
CA LEU A 659 29.12 -1.31 26.26
C LEU A 659 29.81 -2.53 25.66
N ALA A 660 30.61 -2.38 24.60
CA ALA A 660 31.36 -3.49 24.03
C ALA A 660 32.45 -4.03 24.98
N ALA A 661 33.01 -3.20 25.86
CA ALA A 661 33.99 -3.66 26.85
C ALA A 661 33.39 -4.60 27.89
N VAL A 662 32.11 -4.41 28.25
CA VAL A 662 31.44 -5.17 29.32
C VAL A 662 30.39 -6.17 28.82
N ALA A 663 29.92 -6.01 27.58
CA ALA A 663 28.96 -6.88 26.90
C ALA A 663 29.37 -7.12 25.43
N PRO A 664 30.55 -7.73 25.17
CA PRO A 664 31.12 -7.85 23.82
C PRO A 664 30.30 -8.73 22.85
N SER A 665 29.36 -9.52 23.35
CA SER A 665 28.47 -10.36 22.54
C SER A 665 27.21 -9.64 22.05
N VAL A 666 26.96 -8.41 22.51
CA VAL A 666 25.75 -7.65 22.18
C VAL A 666 26.08 -6.60 21.11
N PHE A 667 25.44 -6.74 19.95
CA PHE A 667 25.61 -5.83 18.82
C PHE A 667 24.57 -4.71 18.84
N TRP A 668 24.67 -3.81 17.89
CA TRP A 668 23.81 -2.66 17.72
C TRP A 668 22.85 -2.82 16.56
N THR A 669 21.66 -2.26 16.73
CA THR A 669 20.79 -1.87 15.62
C THR A 669 21.19 -0.48 15.12
N ALA A 670 20.93 -0.20 13.84
CA ALA A 670 21.09 1.12 13.25
C ALA A 670 19.98 1.43 12.27
N TYR A 671 19.61 2.70 12.23
CA TYR A 671 18.65 3.23 11.28
C TYR A 671 19.24 4.44 10.55
N GLY A 672 19.08 4.55 9.23
CA GLY A 672 19.59 5.70 8.50
C GLY A 672 18.97 5.97 7.14
N HIS A 673 19.19 7.19 6.63
CA HIS A 673 18.62 7.64 5.36
C HIS A 673 19.21 6.90 4.16
N GLU A 674 20.54 6.80 4.07
CA GLU A 674 21.23 6.18 2.94
C GLU A 674 22.39 5.29 3.40
N ILE A 675 22.57 4.15 2.74
CA ILE A 675 23.69 3.23 2.99
C ILE A 675 25.07 3.86 2.72
N MET A 676 25.17 4.82 1.78
CA MET A 676 26.44 5.45 1.40
C MET A 676 26.80 6.69 2.25
N TYR A 677 25.86 7.58 2.56
CA TYR A 677 26.12 8.69 3.50
C TYR A 677 26.31 8.20 4.95
N ASN A 678 25.76 7.04 5.29
CA ASN A 678 25.96 6.34 6.57
C ASN A 678 26.81 5.06 6.44
N ALA A 679 27.83 5.06 5.57
CA ALA A 679 28.81 3.97 5.47
C ALA A 679 29.40 3.56 6.83
N LYS A 680 29.36 4.45 7.84
CA LYS A 680 29.72 4.18 9.25
C LYS A 680 29.00 3.00 9.91
N TYR A 681 27.78 2.64 9.50
CA TYR A 681 27.02 1.55 10.14
C TYR A 681 27.22 0.24 9.38
N CYS A 682 26.98 0.26 8.06
CA CYS A 682 27.08 -0.93 7.21
C CYS A 682 28.52 -1.45 7.03
N LEU A 683 29.53 -0.59 7.21
CA LEU A 683 30.95 -0.96 7.15
C LEU A 683 31.56 -1.20 8.54
N ASN A 684 30.79 -1.05 9.62
CA ASN A 684 31.25 -1.24 11.00
C ASN A 684 30.56 -2.43 11.66
N ASP A 685 30.80 -3.59 11.04
CA ASP A 685 30.31 -4.90 11.49
C ASP A 685 30.83 -5.31 12.88
N ARG A 686 31.87 -4.64 13.37
CA ARG A 686 32.33 -4.72 14.77
C ARG A 686 31.20 -4.37 15.76
N PHE A 687 30.35 -3.40 15.43
CA PHE A 687 29.27 -2.97 16.33
C PHE A 687 27.89 -3.28 15.78
N TYR A 688 27.63 -3.08 14.48
CA TYR A 688 26.28 -3.13 13.92
C TYR A 688 26.02 -4.43 13.15
N GLN A 689 24.91 -5.09 13.46
CA GLN A 689 24.49 -6.33 12.76
C GLN A 689 23.05 -6.30 12.26
N VAL A 690 22.31 -5.26 12.65
CA VAL A 690 20.91 -5.07 12.27
C VAL A 690 20.75 -3.66 11.75
N ILE A 691 20.42 -3.54 10.47
CA ILE A 691 20.46 -2.27 9.74
C ILE A 691 19.10 -2.05 9.11
N THR A 692 18.59 -0.85 9.24
CA THR A 692 17.42 -0.39 8.49
C THR A 692 17.78 0.83 7.66
N ASP A 693 17.39 0.84 6.39
CA ASP A 693 17.62 1.96 5.48
C ASP A 693 16.35 2.43 4.76
N ILE A 694 16.34 3.69 4.37
CA ILE A 694 15.34 4.22 3.43
C ILE A 694 15.84 4.06 1.99
N ARG A 695 17.12 4.39 1.74
CA ARG A 695 17.72 4.38 0.40
C ARG A 695 18.94 3.48 0.28
N TYR A 696 19.02 2.84 -0.89
CA TYR A 696 20.25 2.24 -1.40
C TYR A 696 20.68 2.90 -2.70
N GLN A 697 21.94 3.33 -2.74
CA GLN A 697 22.62 3.84 -3.93
C GLN A 697 23.97 3.12 -4.10
N GLY A 698 23.95 1.79 -4.26
CA GLY A 698 25.16 1.01 -4.51
C GLY A 698 26.20 1.05 -3.39
N GLY A 699 27.32 0.36 -3.58
CA GLY A 699 28.56 0.58 -2.80
C GLY A 699 28.80 -0.32 -1.57
N TRP A 700 27.82 -1.09 -1.09
CA TRP A 700 28.08 -2.12 -0.08
C TRP A 700 28.44 -3.44 -0.78
N ARG A 701 29.72 -3.85 -0.68
CA ARG A 701 30.27 -5.02 -1.41
C ARG A 701 29.54 -6.34 -1.12
N ASN A 702 28.94 -6.46 0.06
CA ASN A 702 28.20 -7.64 0.48
C ASN A 702 26.69 -7.51 0.25
N PHE A 703 26.21 -6.37 -0.26
CA PHE A 703 24.82 -6.22 -0.64
C PHE A 703 24.52 -7.08 -1.85
N ARG A 704 23.39 -7.79 -1.78
CA ARG A 704 22.85 -8.53 -2.90
C ARG A 704 21.58 -7.83 -3.34
N ASP A 705 21.51 -7.44 -4.60
CA ASP A 705 20.30 -6.86 -5.20
C ASP A 705 19.26 -7.95 -5.55
N ASP A 706 19.25 -9.08 -4.82
CA ASP A 706 18.36 -10.22 -4.99
C ASP A 706 18.29 -11.07 -3.70
N GLN A 707 17.26 -11.92 -3.59
CA GLN A 707 17.14 -12.95 -2.56
C GLN A 707 17.44 -12.43 -1.13
N GLY A 708 16.80 -11.33 -0.71
CA GLY A 708 17.15 -10.62 0.52
C GLY A 708 17.14 -11.48 1.80
N TRP A 709 16.41 -12.60 1.81
CA TRP A 709 16.47 -13.59 2.90
C TRP A 709 17.86 -14.21 3.13
N ARG A 710 18.78 -14.12 2.15
CA ARG A 710 20.17 -14.57 2.24
C ARG A 710 21.16 -13.48 2.63
N SER A 711 20.68 -12.26 2.91
CA SER A 711 21.57 -11.18 3.30
C SER A 711 22.45 -11.62 4.49
N PRO A 712 23.77 -11.35 4.46
CA PRO A 712 24.70 -11.80 5.50
C PRO A 712 24.51 -11.07 6.84
N CYS A 713 23.83 -9.92 6.84
CA CYS A 713 23.34 -9.25 8.04
C CYS A 713 21.82 -9.02 7.94
N ILE A 714 21.17 -8.71 9.06
CA ILE A 714 19.75 -8.34 9.04
C ILE A 714 19.67 -6.93 8.47
N HIS A 715 19.13 -6.80 7.26
CA HIS A 715 19.01 -5.55 6.55
C HIS A 715 17.55 -5.35 6.11
N LEU A 716 16.89 -4.33 6.67
CA LEU A 716 15.45 -4.11 6.57
C LEU A 716 15.13 -2.83 5.81
N ALA A 717 14.08 -2.88 4.99
CA ALA A 717 13.55 -1.69 4.33
C ALA A 717 12.73 -0.86 5.33
N SER A 718 12.98 0.45 5.37
CA SER A 718 12.09 1.44 5.98
C SER A 718 11.18 2.02 4.89
N PRO A 719 9.88 1.71 4.87
CA PRO A 719 8.97 2.10 3.80
C PRO A 719 8.51 3.55 3.96
N ARG A 720 9.43 4.50 3.76
CA ARG A 720 9.22 5.94 3.96
C ARG A 720 9.32 6.69 2.62
N VAL A 721 8.71 7.89 2.54
CA VAL A 721 8.89 8.77 1.38
C VAL A 721 10.37 8.96 1.02
N GLY A 722 10.66 8.85 -0.27
CA GLY A 722 12.01 8.88 -0.81
C GLY A 722 12.78 7.56 -0.70
N GLY A 723 12.12 6.45 -0.36
CA GLY A 723 12.73 5.12 -0.25
C GLY A 723 13.00 4.45 -1.60
N THR A 724 14.12 3.72 -1.68
CA THR A 724 14.53 3.05 -2.93
C THR A 724 13.64 1.86 -3.27
N SER A 725 13.23 1.08 -2.27
CA SER A 725 12.42 -0.13 -2.49
C SER A 725 10.93 0.16 -2.51
N PHE A 726 10.46 0.95 -1.54
CA PHE A 726 9.05 1.24 -1.36
C PHE A 726 8.82 2.40 -0.39
N ALA A 727 7.64 2.99 -0.44
CA ALA A 727 7.18 3.97 0.53
C ALA A 727 5.75 3.65 0.96
N LEU A 728 5.44 3.88 2.23
CA LEU A 728 4.12 3.73 2.84
C LEU A 728 3.83 4.90 3.76
N HIS A 729 2.57 5.03 4.16
CA HIS A 729 2.13 5.81 5.31
C HIS A 729 0.84 5.21 5.87
N THR A 730 0.40 5.68 7.05
CA THR A 730 -0.80 5.16 7.73
C THR A 730 -2.01 5.04 6.78
N THR A 731 -2.27 6.07 5.98
CA THR A 731 -3.44 6.12 5.08
C THR A 731 -3.29 5.37 3.74
N SER A 732 -2.15 4.71 3.47
CA SER A 732 -1.93 3.95 2.24
C SER A 732 -2.98 2.86 2.01
N HIS A 733 -3.20 2.49 0.74
CA HIS A 733 -4.17 1.46 0.39
C HIS A 733 -3.70 0.06 0.77
N PRO A 734 -4.61 -0.89 1.08
CA PRO A 734 -4.24 -2.26 1.46
C PRO A 734 -3.29 -2.94 0.46
N PHE A 735 -3.43 -2.66 -0.85
CA PHE A 735 -2.54 -3.23 -1.86
C PHE A 735 -1.06 -2.86 -1.66
N ALA A 736 -0.78 -1.67 -1.14
CA ALA A 736 0.59 -1.22 -0.87
C ALA A 736 1.25 -2.05 0.23
N TYR A 737 0.49 -2.40 1.27
CA TYR A 737 0.96 -3.27 2.35
C TYR A 737 1.25 -4.69 1.87
N ARG A 738 0.45 -5.21 0.92
CA ARG A 738 0.68 -6.54 0.31
C ARG A 738 1.99 -6.60 -0.47
N VAL A 739 2.27 -5.62 -1.34
CA VAL A 739 3.41 -5.71 -2.28
C VAL A 739 4.76 -5.32 -1.68
N MET A 740 4.77 -4.54 -0.59
CA MET A 740 6.00 -4.03 0.02
C MET A 740 6.99 -5.16 0.35
N VAL A 741 6.49 -6.28 0.87
CA VAL A 741 7.31 -7.37 1.37
C VAL A 741 8.07 -8.07 0.25
N ASP A 742 7.38 -8.40 -0.84
CA ASP A 742 8.01 -8.99 -2.03
C ASP A 742 9.06 -8.03 -2.62
N ARG A 743 8.73 -6.73 -2.70
CA ARG A 743 9.67 -5.71 -3.17
C ARG A 743 10.92 -5.60 -2.31
N ALA A 744 10.78 -5.65 -0.99
CA ALA A 744 11.92 -5.64 -0.08
C ALA A 744 12.85 -6.84 -0.34
N LEU A 745 12.30 -8.05 -0.41
CA LEU A 745 13.06 -9.28 -0.65
C LEU A 745 13.71 -9.33 -2.03
N ALA A 746 12.95 -8.99 -3.07
CA ALA A 746 13.44 -8.96 -4.45
C ALA A 746 14.56 -7.92 -4.64
N MET A 747 14.57 -6.87 -3.82
CA MET A 747 15.60 -5.84 -3.81
C MET A 747 16.62 -6.01 -2.68
N GLY A 748 16.82 -7.23 -2.17
CA GLY A 748 17.96 -7.54 -1.31
C GLY A 748 17.78 -7.33 0.19
N ARG A 749 16.61 -6.92 0.66
CA ARG A 749 16.32 -6.74 2.10
C ARG A 749 15.70 -7.99 2.68
N ASN A 750 16.01 -8.33 3.94
CA ASN A 750 15.40 -9.47 4.64
C ASN A 750 13.89 -9.29 4.89
N GLY A 751 13.40 -8.05 4.83
CA GLY A 751 12.02 -7.68 5.09
C GLY A 751 11.92 -6.18 5.38
N PHE A 752 11.12 -5.80 6.37
CA PHE A 752 10.84 -4.40 6.66
C PHE A 752 10.82 -4.08 8.17
N ALA A 753 11.00 -2.80 8.47
CA ALA A 753 10.93 -2.24 9.81
C ALA A 753 10.24 -0.86 9.78
N TRP A 754 10.12 -0.22 10.95
CA TRP A 754 9.58 1.15 11.07
C TRP A 754 8.13 1.28 10.59
N VAL A 755 7.35 0.25 10.93
CA VAL A 755 5.90 0.19 10.76
C VAL A 755 5.28 -0.02 12.14
N GLY A 756 4.58 0.98 12.65
CA GLY A 756 3.92 0.92 13.94
C GLY A 756 2.75 -0.07 13.93
N ALA A 757 2.64 -0.86 15.00
CA ALA A 757 1.56 -1.82 15.19
C ALA A 757 0.36 -1.14 15.85
N ASP A 758 0.56 -0.59 17.05
CA ASP A 758 -0.46 -0.10 17.98
C ASP A 758 -0.08 1.24 18.62
N GLU A 759 0.51 2.15 17.85
CA GLU A 759 0.89 3.50 18.30
C GLU A 759 -0.33 4.43 18.38
N TRP A 760 -1.18 4.18 19.38
CA TRP A 760 -2.41 4.94 19.61
C TRP A 760 -2.19 6.17 20.49
N ALA A 761 -3.25 6.96 20.67
CA ALA A 761 -3.31 8.12 21.58
C ALA A 761 -2.25 9.23 21.35
N GLY A 762 -1.63 9.27 20.16
CA GLY A 762 -0.66 10.30 19.77
C GLY A 762 0.54 10.41 20.73
N ILE A 763 0.88 9.33 21.44
CA ILE A 763 1.97 9.33 22.43
C ILE A 763 3.35 9.21 21.77
N HIS A 764 3.42 8.82 20.50
CA HIS A 764 4.67 8.77 19.76
C HIS A 764 5.30 10.16 19.73
N PHE A 765 6.58 10.27 20.12
CA PHE A 765 7.35 11.50 20.40
C PHE A 765 6.90 12.32 21.62
N GLU A 766 5.89 11.89 22.38
CA GLU A 766 5.44 12.65 23.54
C GLU A 766 6.53 12.74 24.62
N ALA A 767 6.82 13.97 25.06
CA ALA A 767 7.91 14.30 26.00
C ALA A 767 9.33 13.98 25.52
N MET A 768 9.51 13.56 24.27
CA MET A 768 10.82 13.50 23.63
C MET A 768 11.34 14.93 23.43
N GLU A 769 12.62 15.16 23.71
CA GLU A 769 13.22 16.43 23.33
C GLU A 769 13.37 16.51 21.80
N PRO A 770 12.97 17.61 21.15
CA PRO A 770 13.06 17.73 19.70
C PRO A 770 14.50 17.51 19.21
N PRO A 771 14.77 16.50 18.37
CA PRO A 771 16.09 16.31 17.80
C PRO A 771 16.30 17.33 16.67
N ARG A 772 17.56 17.57 16.28
CA ARG A 772 17.87 18.42 15.09
C ARG A 772 17.16 17.95 13.82
N TRP A 773 16.96 16.64 13.71
CA TRP A 773 16.23 16.00 12.63
C TRP A 773 15.70 14.66 13.11
N ILE A 774 14.53 14.27 12.60
CA ILE A 774 13.97 12.94 12.82
C ILE A 774 13.47 12.38 11.51
N THR A 775 13.73 11.09 11.34
CA THR A 775 13.32 10.39 10.13
C THR A 775 11.89 9.86 10.23
N GLY A 776 11.42 9.55 11.44
CA GLY A 776 10.02 9.30 11.74
C GLY A 776 9.52 7.91 11.34
N VAL A 777 8.30 7.59 11.78
CA VAL A 777 7.62 6.31 11.58
C VAL A 777 6.46 6.51 10.59
N PRO A 778 6.65 6.24 9.28
CA PRO A 778 5.65 6.62 8.27
C PRO A 778 4.27 5.98 8.47
N VAL A 779 4.24 4.76 9.01
CA VAL A 779 3.00 4.05 9.37
C VAL A 779 2.92 3.98 10.88
N LEU A 780 1.98 4.67 11.51
CA LEU A 780 1.90 4.70 12.97
C LEU A 780 1.15 3.49 13.55
N PHE A 781 0.15 2.99 12.84
CA PHE A 781 -0.60 1.82 13.29
C PHE A 781 -1.11 0.98 12.13
N LEU A 782 -1.09 -0.34 12.38
CA LEU A 782 -1.76 -1.36 11.58
C LEU A 782 -2.93 -2.00 12.33
N LEU A 783 -2.87 -1.99 13.66
CA LEU A 783 -3.86 -2.55 14.56
C LEU A 783 -4.75 -1.44 15.11
N TRP A 784 -6.00 -1.82 15.37
CA TRP A 784 -7.03 -0.92 15.90
C TRP A 784 -7.35 -1.27 17.35
N PRO A 785 -7.67 -0.28 18.21
CA PRO A 785 -8.18 -0.57 19.53
C PRO A 785 -9.61 -1.12 19.41
N GLY A 786 -9.83 -2.30 19.99
CA GLY A 786 -11.15 -2.92 20.16
C GLY A 786 -11.54 -3.04 21.63
N GLU A 787 -12.73 -3.52 21.92
CA GLU A 787 -13.24 -3.67 23.30
C GLU A 787 -12.32 -4.50 24.21
N ALA A 788 -11.70 -5.55 23.67
CA ALA A 788 -10.81 -6.47 24.40
C ALA A 788 -9.33 -6.35 23.97
N GLY A 789 -8.90 -5.16 23.55
CA GLY A 789 -7.56 -4.91 23.02
C GLY A 789 -7.49 -4.93 21.49
N ALA A 790 -6.29 -5.11 20.94
CA ALA A 790 -6.02 -4.95 19.53
C ALA A 790 -6.85 -5.85 18.60
N GLN A 791 -7.39 -5.24 17.54
CA GLN A 791 -8.09 -5.87 16.42
C GLN A 791 -7.31 -5.63 15.13
N SER A 792 -7.45 -6.53 14.16
CA SER A 792 -6.86 -6.36 12.84
C SER A 792 -7.72 -5.42 11.97
N GLY A 793 -7.15 -5.02 10.83
CA GLY A 793 -7.82 -4.25 9.80
C GLY A 793 -7.47 -4.76 8.40
N ALA A 794 -8.13 -4.24 7.37
CA ALA A 794 -7.88 -4.61 5.98
C ALA A 794 -6.40 -4.44 5.58
N ARG A 795 -5.74 -3.34 6.01
CA ARG A 795 -4.29 -3.14 5.81
C ARG A 795 -3.43 -4.24 6.46
N PHE A 796 -3.79 -4.68 7.67
CA PHE A 796 -3.07 -5.73 8.38
C PHE A 796 -3.25 -7.10 7.73
N GLU A 797 -4.48 -7.46 7.33
CA GLU A 797 -4.76 -8.75 6.68
C GLU A 797 -4.12 -8.85 5.29
N THR A 798 -4.07 -7.75 4.54
CA THR A 798 -3.38 -7.71 3.24
C THR A 798 -1.85 -7.75 3.38
N LEU A 799 -1.28 -7.13 4.43
CA LEU A 799 0.13 -7.32 4.79
C LEU A 799 0.44 -8.79 5.11
N LEU A 800 -0.42 -9.45 5.89
CA LEU A 800 -0.28 -10.87 6.23
C LEU A 800 -0.22 -11.73 4.96
N GLU A 801 -1.12 -11.49 3.99
CA GLU A 801 -1.06 -12.21 2.71
C GLU A 801 0.20 -11.92 1.91
N GLY A 802 0.69 -10.67 1.92
CA GLY A 802 1.97 -10.30 1.31
C GLY A 802 3.17 -11.03 1.92
N ILE A 803 3.17 -11.25 3.24
CA ILE A 803 4.19 -12.04 3.94
C ILE A 803 4.10 -13.51 3.54
N GLN A 804 2.90 -14.08 3.41
CA GLN A 804 2.72 -15.46 2.96
C GLN A 804 3.20 -15.66 1.50
N GLU A 805 2.97 -14.68 0.63
CA GLU A 805 3.54 -14.66 -0.74
C GLU A 805 5.06 -14.60 -0.70
N ALA A 806 5.64 -13.76 0.15
CA ALA A 806 7.07 -13.69 0.36
C ALA A 806 7.68 -15.03 0.81
N GLU A 807 7.04 -15.76 1.73
CA GLU A 807 7.50 -17.11 2.11
C GLU A 807 7.43 -18.11 0.96
N ALA A 808 6.44 -17.99 0.06
CA ALA A 808 6.37 -18.80 -1.15
C ALA A 808 7.53 -18.50 -2.11
N ARG A 809 7.89 -17.23 -2.31
CA ARG A 809 9.11 -16.83 -3.04
C ARG A 809 10.34 -17.49 -2.41
N ILE A 810 10.52 -17.35 -1.10
CA ILE A 810 11.70 -17.87 -0.41
C ILE A 810 11.80 -19.40 -0.56
N GLY A 811 10.68 -20.11 -0.46
CA GLY A 811 10.63 -21.55 -0.69
C GLY A 811 11.09 -21.95 -2.10
N ILE A 812 10.67 -21.20 -3.14
CA ILE A 812 11.12 -21.40 -4.52
C ILE A 812 12.62 -21.14 -4.65
N GLU A 813 13.11 -20.02 -4.14
CA GLU A 813 14.52 -19.63 -4.20
C GLU A 813 15.40 -20.66 -3.47
N GLN A 814 15.00 -21.13 -2.30
CA GLN A 814 15.71 -22.18 -1.57
C GLN A 814 15.81 -23.50 -2.34
N ALA A 815 14.73 -23.91 -3.02
CA ALA A 815 14.75 -25.13 -3.82
C ALA A 815 15.73 -25.03 -5.00
N ILE A 816 15.78 -23.85 -5.64
CA ILE A 816 16.70 -23.54 -6.73
C ILE A 816 18.16 -23.53 -6.23
N GLU A 817 18.45 -22.78 -5.17
CA GLU A 817 19.80 -22.63 -4.63
C GLU A 817 20.37 -23.94 -4.07
N ALA A 818 19.52 -24.79 -3.49
CA ALA A 818 19.92 -26.11 -3.01
C ALA A 818 20.04 -27.15 -4.14
N GLY A 819 19.83 -26.78 -5.41
CA GLY A 819 19.92 -27.70 -6.54
C GLY A 819 18.86 -28.81 -6.55
N ARG A 820 17.72 -28.61 -5.87
CA ARG A 820 16.65 -29.62 -5.74
C ARG A 820 15.74 -29.71 -6.95
N VAL A 821 15.84 -28.74 -7.86
CA VAL A 821 15.05 -28.67 -9.10
C VAL A 821 15.97 -28.73 -10.33
N PRO A 822 15.57 -29.42 -11.41
CA PRO A 822 16.36 -29.49 -12.64
C PRO A 822 16.46 -28.12 -13.33
N ALA A 823 17.53 -27.88 -14.09
CA ALA A 823 17.82 -26.58 -14.69
C ALA A 823 16.67 -25.96 -15.51
N PRO A 824 15.91 -26.70 -16.35
CA PRO A 824 14.76 -26.14 -17.07
C PRO A 824 13.65 -25.65 -16.12
N LEU A 825 13.37 -26.39 -15.05
CA LEU A 825 12.38 -25.98 -14.05
C LEU A 825 12.88 -24.75 -13.28
N ALA A 826 14.15 -24.73 -12.87
CA ALA A 826 14.75 -23.57 -12.20
C ALA A 826 14.64 -22.29 -13.05
N ALA A 827 14.88 -22.36 -14.36
CA ALA A 827 14.72 -21.22 -15.26
C ALA A 827 13.27 -20.72 -15.31
N ARG A 828 12.29 -21.62 -15.40
CA ARG A 828 10.87 -21.28 -15.39
C ARG A 828 10.45 -20.64 -14.06
N LEU A 829 10.87 -21.21 -12.93
CA LEU A 829 10.59 -20.69 -11.60
C LEU A 829 11.19 -19.28 -11.40
N ARG A 830 12.44 -19.06 -11.82
CA ARG A 830 13.05 -17.71 -11.81
C ARG A 830 12.25 -16.72 -12.65
N LYS A 831 11.74 -17.15 -13.82
CA LYS A 831 10.86 -16.30 -14.63
C LYS A 831 9.56 -15.98 -13.88
N THR A 832 8.93 -16.94 -13.21
CA THR A 832 7.73 -16.68 -12.40
C THR A 832 7.99 -15.68 -11.27
N LEU A 833 9.13 -15.78 -10.59
CA LEU A 833 9.53 -14.82 -9.54
C LEU A 833 9.77 -13.41 -10.10
N ALA A 834 10.40 -13.31 -11.28
CA ALA A 834 10.60 -12.05 -11.98
C ALA A 834 9.26 -11.45 -12.42
N ASP A 835 8.42 -12.22 -13.12
CA ASP A 835 7.08 -11.79 -13.56
C ASP A 835 6.19 -11.36 -12.38
N HIS A 836 6.32 -12.00 -11.21
CA HIS A 836 5.59 -11.63 -10.00
C HIS A 836 6.03 -10.25 -9.48
N PHE A 837 7.33 -10.03 -9.35
CA PHE A 837 7.92 -8.75 -8.95
C PHE A 837 7.57 -7.65 -9.95
N ASP A 838 7.84 -7.89 -11.23
CA ASP A 838 7.65 -6.95 -12.35
C ASP A 838 6.18 -6.51 -12.49
N ALA A 839 5.23 -7.42 -12.24
CA ALA A 839 3.80 -7.12 -12.20
C ALA A 839 3.38 -6.25 -11.01
N THR A 840 4.33 -5.71 -10.25
CA THR A 840 4.11 -4.67 -9.25
C THR A 840 5.09 -3.51 -9.40
N THR A 841 6.12 -3.56 -10.26
CA THR A 841 7.15 -2.50 -10.34
C THR A 841 6.79 -1.33 -11.24
N PHE A 842 5.57 -1.28 -11.79
CA PHE A 842 5.13 -0.20 -12.68
C PHE A 842 5.10 1.21 -12.02
N PHE A 843 5.32 1.28 -10.71
CA PHE A 843 5.54 2.51 -9.95
C PHE A 843 6.96 2.64 -9.40
N VAL A 844 7.62 3.77 -9.68
CA VAL A 844 8.96 4.11 -9.15
C VAL A 844 8.91 4.23 -7.63
N GLY A 845 9.85 3.61 -6.92
CA GLY A 845 9.86 3.50 -5.45
C GLY A 845 9.86 4.83 -4.68
N ASN A 846 10.33 5.92 -5.32
CA ASN A 846 10.65 7.17 -4.62
C ASN A 846 9.44 8.07 -4.26
N SER A 847 8.23 7.83 -4.82
CA SER A 847 7.13 8.82 -4.71
C SER A 847 5.69 8.29 -4.74
N ILE A 848 5.44 6.98 -4.89
CA ILE A 848 4.13 6.52 -5.39
C ILE A 848 3.36 5.69 -4.37
N ILE A 849 2.85 6.37 -3.35
CA ILE A 849 1.98 5.78 -2.33
C ILE A 849 0.49 5.98 -2.69
N HIS A 850 0.19 7.04 -3.45
CA HIS A 850 -1.16 7.55 -3.65
C HIS A 850 -1.92 6.89 -4.81
N SER A 851 -1.23 6.29 -5.78
CA SER A 851 -1.85 5.77 -7.01
C SER A 851 -2.19 4.27 -6.95
N MET A 852 -1.75 3.53 -5.93
CA MET A 852 -1.87 2.06 -5.86
C MET A 852 -3.33 1.56 -5.80
N GLU A 853 -4.29 2.37 -5.37
CA GLU A 853 -5.72 2.02 -5.37
C GLU A 853 -6.21 1.65 -6.78
N GLN A 854 -5.62 2.25 -7.80
CA GLN A 854 -6.03 2.10 -9.20
C GLN A 854 -5.39 0.87 -9.88
N TYR A 855 -4.53 0.11 -9.18
CA TYR A 855 -3.69 -0.92 -9.82
C TYR A 855 -3.50 -2.19 -9.00
N HIS A 856 -4.61 -2.81 -8.60
CA HIS A 856 -4.60 -4.15 -8.01
C HIS A 856 -5.14 -5.23 -8.98
N CYS A 857 -5.35 -4.90 -10.25
CA CYS A 857 -5.91 -5.82 -11.25
C CYS A 857 -5.16 -7.16 -11.31
N GLY A 858 -5.91 -8.26 -11.30
CA GLY A 858 -5.38 -9.62 -11.48
C GLY A 858 -4.48 -10.12 -10.35
N TRP A 859 -4.49 -9.49 -9.16
CA TRP A 859 -3.66 -9.90 -8.03
C TRP A 859 -3.85 -11.37 -7.64
N GLN A 860 -5.09 -11.88 -7.63
CA GLN A 860 -5.37 -13.28 -7.28
C GLN A 860 -4.67 -14.26 -8.22
N ASN A 861 -4.68 -13.97 -9.53
CA ASN A 861 -3.99 -14.79 -10.52
C ASN A 861 -2.47 -14.70 -10.35
N ARG A 862 -1.94 -13.54 -9.92
CA ARG A 862 -0.51 -13.37 -9.59
C ARG A 862 -0.12 -14.21 -8.36
N SER A 863 -0.91 -14.19 -7.29
CA SER A 863 -0.71 -15.04 -6.09
C SER A 863 -0.82 -16.52 -6.45
N ARG A 864 -1.82 -16.90 -7.24
CA ARG A 864 -2.03 -18.27 -7.72
C ARG A 864 -0.80 -18.82 -8.45
N ARG A 865 -0.23 -18.06 -9.39
CA ARG A 865 0.98 -18.46 -10.13
C ARG A 865 2.16 -18.67 -9.20
N LEU A 866 2.34 -17.79 -8.20
CA LEU A 866 3.42 -17.91 -7.23
C LEU A 866 3.29 -19.17 -6.36
N PHE A 867 2.09 -19.42 -5.80
CA PHE A 867 1.86 -20.61 -4.98
C PHE A 867 1.97 -21.92 -5.78
N LEU A 868 1.50 -21.94 -7.03
CA LEU A 868 1.72 -23.09 -7.92
C LEU A 868 3.21 -23.33 -8.18
N ALA A 869 3.99 -22.26 -8.44
CA ALA A 869 5.43 -22.36 -8.58
C ALA A 869 6.11 -22.87 -7.30
N ALA A 870 5.62 -22.48 -6.12
CA ALA A 870 6.11 -22.99 -4.84
C ALA A 870 5.78 -24.48 -4.64
N ALA A 871 4.60 -24.93 -5.05
CA ALA A 871 4.24 -26.34 -5.06
C ALA A 871 5.17 -27.16 -5.98
N GLU A 872 5.41 -26.68 -7.20
CA GLU A 872 6.33 -27.31 -8.15
C GLU A 872 7.76 -27.40 -7.60
N ALA A 873 8.25 -26.31 -6.99
CA ALA A 873 9.57 -26.25 -6.38
C ALA A 873 9.73 -27.21 -5.20
N ALA A 874 8.63 -27.47 -4.46
CA ALA A 874 8.59 -28.45 -3.38
C ALA A 874 8.48 -29.91 -3.88
N GLY A 875 8.45 -30.14 -5.19
CA GLY A 875 8.31 -31.47 -5.79
C GLY A 875 6.88 -32.01 -5.79
N VAL A 876 5.89 -31.18 -5.44
CA VAL A 876 4.48 -31.54 -5.47
C VAL A 876 3.95 -31.23 -6.86
N ARG A 877 3.78 -32.25 -7.70
CA ARG A 877 3.21 -32.08 -9.04
C ARG A 877 1.71 -31.80 -8.89
N GLY A 878 1.24 -30.66 -9.39
CA GLY A 878 -0.19 -30.42 -9.58
C GLY A 878 -0.77 -31.50 -10.49
N GLN A 879 -1.84 -32.14 -10.05
CA GLN A 879 -2.67 -33.01 -10.90
C GLN A 879 -3.56 -32.18 -11.81
#